data_AF-A0A8S9QGS0-F1
#
_entry.id   AF-A0A8S9QGS0-F1
#
_cell.length_a   1.000
_cell.length_b   1.000
_cell.length_c   1.000
_cell.angle_alpha   90.00
_cell.angle_beta   90.00
_cell.angle_gamma   90.00
#
_symmetry.space_group_name_H-M   'P 1'
#
loop_
_entity.id
_entity.type
_entity.pdbx_description
1 polymer ?
#
loop_
_entity_poly.entity_id
_entity_poly.type
_entity_poly.pdbx_seq_one_letter_code
_entity_poly.pdbx_strand_id
1 'polypeptide(L)'
;MFNYQCYNDFMRSARSFWFAHSAVVTVSPSSQRRRRLSGLFRWSCLESLVDLFSSGIYLPFFLLQCKSPLLLSAMCLQFCKDDRSPFTQLKSFMEDEEAILFDSEAFERMKKEWVLRPTTQSPRRRCCGLKKRVLWTLGVVSIVILTAVLAKKLPRQEKQPQPPQEQRSGALPKDNNVTWRGMSCMQDGVWPANFHANLSGGYFDGGDAVKSNFPTSFAMTLISWSVIEYGSKYQSAGELEHVQGVIKWGTDYFLNTFLSEHDTINQMVSQIGSRGSGVPDDDFCWMRPEDIDYPRRVGLCFTNCSHLAAEMSAALASASIVFKDDRDYSKKLIHGARTLYNFAESSISREDSNSRSSTYWDEMLWGGAWLYYATGDADYLERVTSHDLAERAGAFSSSDADYGVFGWESKLLGAQLLLTRLRILLGPGYPYEGMLREFHNQTGVVMCSYLPNFRKFRRSKGGLIRLSQGHLQPLQDVANAAFLAALYSDYLEASSTPGWYCGPSFYTLKNLRDFSKSQMDYILGRNPRNLSYVVGFGERYPSQVHHRGASIPAHKKESCKGGWRWKDSNMDNPNIIQGALVAATDKYDGFQDVRTSSNYTEPTLVGNAGLVAALVALGGGGTLDKNGILSAVQSFSPLSPPPPAPWTP
;
A
#
# COMPACT_ATOMS: atom_id res chain seq x y z
N MET A 1 -3.24 25.85 3.72
CA MET A 1 -3.16 24.87 2.62
C MET A 1 -2.74 23.53 3.23
N PHE A 2 -3.43 22.42 2.95
CA PHE A 2 -2.90 21.08 3.25
C PHE A 2 -2.00 20.65 2.09
N ASN A 3 -0.69 20.80 2.29
CA ASN A 3 0.34 20.48 1.30
C ASN A 3 0.50 18.94 1.14
N TYR A 4 1.13 18.46 0.07
CA TYR A 4 1.45 17.03 -0.13
C TYR A 4 2.19 16.41 1.07
N GLN A 5 2.95 17.25 1.77
CA GLN A 5 3.55 16.95 3.06
C GLN A 5 2.57 16.24 4.00
N CYS A 6 1.30 16.66 4.12
CA CYS A 6 0.35 16.07 5.08
C CYS A 6 -0.04 14.62 4.79
N TYR A 7 -0.07 14.18 3.52
CA TYR A 7 -0.27 12.74 3.20
C TYR A 7 0.99 11.94 3.44
N ASN A 8 2.14 12.51 3.09
CA ASN A 8 3.44 11.93 3.43
C ASN A 8 3.60 11.85 4.96
N ASP A 9 3.06 12.80 5.72
CA ASP A 9 3.09 12.86 7.18
C ASP A 9 2.01 11.98 7.80
N PHE A 10 0.94 11.58 7.10
CA PHE A 10 0.12 10.43 7.53
C PHE A 10 0.96 9.15 7.43
N MET A 11 1.50 8.87 6.22
CA MET A 11 2.35 7.69 5.95
C MET A 11 3.64 7.67 6.78
N ARG A 12 4.09 8.82 7.31
CA ARG A 12 5.27 8.96 8.18
C ARG A 12 4.97 9.32 9.64
N SER A 13 3.74 9.60 10.03
CA SER A 13 3.32 9.64 11.44
C SER A 13 2.82 8.28 11.91
N ALA A 14 2.62 7.34 10.98
CA ALA A 14 2.75 5.91 11.23
C ALA A 14 4.21 5.49 11.58
N ARG A 15 5.19 6.42 11.51
CA ARG A 15 6.60 6.13 11.82
C ARG A 15 7.11 6.83 13.06
N SER A 16 7.67 6.00 13.94
CA SER A 16 8.92 6.36 14.58
C SER A 16 10.00 6.57 13.50
N PHE A 17 10.35 7.84 13.28
CA PHE A 17 11.56 8.34 12.59
C PHE A 17 11.61 8.46 11.04
N TRP A 18 12.58 9.28 10.61
CA TRP A 18 12.68 9.94 9.31
C TRP A 18 14.15 9.99 8.80
N PHE A 19 14.37 9.67 7.51
CA PHE A 19 15.47 10.19 6.63
C PHE A 19 16.94 9.89 7.06
N ALA A 20 18.01 9.97 6.26
CA ALA A 20 18.35 9.88 4.82
C ALA A 20 19.90 9.96 4.73
N HIS A 21 20.69 9.60 3.70
CA HIS A 21 20.57 8.97 2.36
C HIS A 21 22.02 8.57 1.92
N SER A 22 22.35 7.81 0.86
CA SER A 22 21.84 6.56 0.26
C SER A 22 22.79 6.14 -0.89
N ALA A 23 23.68 5.14 -0.73
CA ALA A 23 24.54 4.66 -1.84
C ALA A 23 25.00 3.17 -1.78
N VAL A 24 24.08 2.27 -2.17
CA VAL A 24 24.18 1.12 -3.13
C VAL A 24 25.22 -0.04 -3.00
N VAL A 25 24.75 -1.22 -3.45
CA VAL A 25 25.41 -2.46 -3.94
C VAL A 25 25.62 -3.60 -2.94
N THR A 26 24.83 -4.66 -3.12
CA THR A 26 25.05 -6.02 -2.64
C THR A 26 25.76 -6.88 -3.68
N VAL A 27 26.75 -7.69 -3.29
CA VAL A 27 27.15 -8.91 -4.01
C VAL A 27 27.52 -9.99 -3.00
N SER A 28 26.84 -11.13 -3.07
CA SER A 28 27.30 -12.44 -2.57
C SER A 28 27.70 -13.26 -3.80
N PRO A 29 28.66 -14.21 -3.70
CA PRO A 29 28.20 -15.60 -3.85
C PRO A 29 29.06 -16.70 -3.16
N SER A 30 28.39 -17.80 -2.79
CA SER A 30 28.70 -19.22 -3.11
C SER A 30 30.10 -19.85 -2.78
N SER A 31 30.30 -21.18 -2.82
CA SER A 31 29.47 -22.32 -2.38
C SER A 31 30.28 -23.64 -2.35
N GLN A 32 29.67 -24.70 -1.79
CA GLN A 32 29.93 -26.13 -2.02
C GLN A 32 31.22 -26.84 -1.54
N ARG A 33 30.96 -28.09 -1.11
CA ARG A 33 31.83 -29.17 -0.59
C ARG A 33 32.95 -29.60 -1.56
N ARG A 34 34.08 -30.07 -1.01
CA ARG A 34 34.44 -31.53 -0.96
C ARG A 34 35.70 -31.83 -0.12
N ARG A 35 35.93 -33.12 0.15
CA ARG A 35 37.08 -33.68 0.90
C ARG A 35 38.22 -34.07 -0.06
N ARG A 36 39.50 -33.84 0.29
CA ARG A 36 40.57 -34.85 0.53
C ARG A 36 42.01 -34.32 0.33
N LEU A 37 42.93 -34.92 1.11
CA LEU A 37 44.36 -35.20 0.83
C LEU A 37 45.33 -34.04 0.50
N SER A 38 46.11 -33.67 1.53
CA SER A 38 47.58 -33.57 1.54
C SER A 38 48.37 -33.66 0.22
N GLY A 39 49.28 -32.70 -0.03
CA GLY A 39 50.47 -32.95 -0.89
C GLY A 39 51.24 -31.73 -1.44
N LEU A 40 52.34 -31.38 -0.76
CA LEU A 40 53.70 -31.18 -1.32
C LEU A 40 53.98 -30.20 -2.50
N PHE A 41 54.97 -29.31 -2.25
CA PHE A 41 55.82 -28.52 -3.19
C PHE A 41 55.14 -27.46 -4.10
N ARG A 42 55.84 -26.48 -4.72
CA ARG A 42 56.97 -25.57 -4.38
C ARG A 42 57.27 -24.73 -5.66
N TRP A 43 57.95 -23.58 -5.53
CA TRP A 43 58.45 -22.70 -6.62
C TRP A 43 57.37 -21.86 -7.34
N SER A 44 57.66 -20.73 -8.02
CA SER A 44 58.62 -19.59 -7.84
C SER A 44 58.46 -18.63 -9.04
N CYS A 45 59.22 -17.52 -9.05
CA CYS A 45 59.48 -16.61 -10.18
C CYS A 45 58.36 -15.56 -10.45
N LEU A 46 58.64 -14.24 -10.40
CA LEU A 46 59.50 -13.37 -11.25
C LEU A 46 58.78 -12.95 -12.55
N GLU A 47 58.87 -11.71 -13.05
CA GLU A 47 59.45 -10.43 -12.56
C GLU A 47 58.97 -9.27 -13.47
N SER A 48 59.18 -7.99 -13.08
CA SER A 48 59.44 -6.82 -13.96
C SER A 48 58.43 -6.45 -15.11
N LEU A 49 58.31 -5.21 -15.62
CA LEU A 49 58.84 -3.90 -15.23
C LEU A 49 57.88 -2.78 -15.70
N VAL A 50 58.12 -1.57 -15.20
CA VAL A 50 57.50 -0.27 -15.51
C VAL A 50 57.88 0.21 -16.92
N ASP A 51 56.96 0.84 -17.70
CA ASP A 51 57.09 2.26 -18.10
C ASP A 51 55.91 2.92 -18.88
N LEU A 52 55.93 4.26 -18.84
CA LEU A 52 55.35 5.29 -19.75
C LEU A 52 53.83 5.45 -20.02
N PHE A 53 53.39 6.72 -19.94
CA PHE A 53 52.10 7.28 -20.40
C PHE A 53 52.18 7.77 -21.86
N SER A 54 51.08 7.71 -22.63
CA SER A 54 50.44 8.90 -23.26
C SER A 54 49.11 8.59 -23.98
N SER A 55 48.38 9.65 -24.36
CA SER A 55 47.37 9.76 -25.43
C SER A 55 46.24 8.70 -25.56
N GLY A 56 45.11 8.95 -24.87
CA GLY A 56 43.78 9.19 -25.48
C GLY A 56 42.97 8.08 -26.22
N ILE A 57 41.64 8.25 -26.13
CA ILE A 57 40.54 7.70 -26.99
C ILE A 57 39.84 6.38 -26.55
N TYR A 58 38.51 6.50 -26.42
CA TYR A 58 37.40 5.52 -26.29
C TYR A 58 37.31 4.48 -25.14
N LEU A 59 36.07 4.34 -24.65
CA LEU A 59 35.48 3.27 -23.83
C LEU A 59 35.30 1.97 -24.67
N PRO A 60 35.12 0.74 -24.10
CA PRO A 60 34.09 0.46 -23.07
C PRO A 60 34.40 -0.61 -21.98
N PHE A 61 33.51 -0.67 -20.96
CA PHE A 61 33.15 -1.83 -20.09
C PHE A 61 34.24 -2.91 -19.79
N PHE A 62 34.83 -3.02 -18.59
CA PHE A 62 34.17 -3.46 -17.34
C PHE A 62 35.00 -3.14 -16.06
N LEU A 63 34.41 -3.35 -14.87
CA LEU A 63 34.99 -3.15 -13.52
C LEU A 63 35.70 -4.44 -13.01
N LEU A 64 36.50 -4.54 -11.93
CA LEU A 64 36.92 -3.69 -10.78
C LEU A 64 38.49 -3.74 -10.67
N GLN A 65 39.27 -3.26 -9.68
CA GLN A 65 39.07 -3.07 -8.23
C GLN A 65 40.26 -2.32 -7.55
N CYS A 66 40.02 -1.18 -6.87
CA CYS A 66 40.87 -0.69 -5.77
C CYS A 66 40.20 0.46 -4.98
N LYS A 67 40.58 0.64 -3.70
CA LYS A 67 40.07 1.70 -2.80
C LYS A 67 41.19 2.32 -1.96
N SER A 68 41.38 3.65 -2.03
CA SER A 68 41.84 4.46 -0.88
C SER A 68 41.63 5.97 -1.14
N PRO A 69 41.01 6.73 -0.21
CA PRO A 69 40.84 8.18 -0.34
C PRO A 69 41.84 8.94 0.55
N LEU A 70 43.07 9.13 0.08
CA LEU A 70 44.14 9.78 0.86
C LEU A 70 45.02 10.77 0.06
N LEU A 71 44.44 11.47 -0.91
CA LEU A 71 45.18 12.38 -1.81
C LEU A 71 44.43 13.67 -2.20
N LEU A 72 43.54 14.18 -1.32
CA LEU A 72 42.68 15.33 -1.61
C LEU A 72 42.61 16.38 -0.47
N SER A 73 43.67 16.45 0.34
CA SER A 73 43.84 17.46 1.41
C SER A 73 45.23 18.13 1.39
N ALA A 74 45.96 18.01 0.28
CA ALA A 74 47.38 18.39 0.16
C ALA A 74 47.65 19.50 -0.88
N MET A 75 46.62 20.11 -1.47
CA MET A 75 46.74 21.13 -2.53
C MET A 75 45.75 22.29 -2.36
N CYS A 76 45.76 22.96 -1.20
CA CYS A 76 44.93 24.17 -1.00
C CYS A 76 45.46 25.14 0.08
N LEU A 77 46.78 25.15 0.40
CA LEU A 77 47.30 25.99 1.49
C LEU A 77 48.78 26.44 1.32
N GLN A 78 49.18 26.86 0.13
CA GLN A 78 50.42 27.62 -0.08
C GLN A 78 50.20 28.65 -1.21
N PHE A 79 50.97 29.74 -1.22
CA PHE A 79 50.90 30.90 -2.15
C PHE A 79 49.65 31.80 -2.04
N CYS A 80 49.69 32.69 -1.03
CA CYS A 80 49.20 34.06 -1.18
C CYS A 80 50.34 35.02 -0.81
N LYS A 81 50.83 35.83 -1.75
CA LYS A 81 51.68 37.00 -1.47
C LYS A 81 51.75 37.98 -2.65
N ASP A 82 51.98 39.24 -2.30
CA ASP A 82 52.49 40.35 -3.12
C ASP A 82 51.56 40.98 -4.19
N ASP A 83 50.87 42.04 -3.74
CA ASP A 83 50.36 43.26 -4.40
C ASP A 83 50.51 43.46 -5.92
N ARG A 84 49.40 43.80 -6.61
CA ARG A 84 49.09 45.16 -7.13
C ARG A 84 47.75 45.24 -7.89
N SER A 85 47.16 46.44 -7.93
CA SER A 85 45.95 46.86 -8.69
C SER A 85 46.34 47.52 -10.05
N PRO A 86 45.45 48.08 -10.93
CA PRO A 86 44.01 48.36 -10.78
C PRO A 86 43.06 48.27 -12.04
N PHE A 87 41.74 48.47 -11.80
CA PHE A 87 40.73 49.22 -12.60
C PHE A 87 40.14 48.76 -13.97
N THR A 88 38.80 48.95 -14.09
CA THR A 88 37.94 49.10 -15.31
C THR A 88 37.75 47.89 -16.26
N GLN A 89 36.69 47.74 -17.07
CA GLN A 89 35.59 48.65 -17.52
C GLN A 89 34.27 47.86 -17.87
N LEU A 90 33.11 48.55 -18.01
CA LEU A 90 31.75 48.18 -18.59
C LEU A 90 31.27 46.70 -18.66
N LYS A 91 30.00 46.29 -18.48
CA LYS A 91 28.63 46.88 -18.32
C LYS A 91 28.04 47.76 -19.45
N SER A 92 27.17 47.18 -20.29
CA SER A 92 26.04 47.87 -20.97
C SER A 92 25.12 46.87 -21.69
N PHE A 93 23.79 47.04 -21.56
CA PHE A 93 22.70 46.25 -22.20
C PHE A 93 22.59 44.78 -21.70
N MET A 94 21.45 44.08 -21.75
CA MET A 94 20.02 44.44 -21.96
C MET A 94 19.17 43.41 -21.14
N GLU A 95 18.00 43.66 -20.53
CA GLU A 95 16.89 44.63 -20.74
C GLU A 95 16.03 44.24 -21.98
N ASP A 96 14.84 43.64 -21.90
CA ASP A 96 13.90 43.28 -20.79
C ASP A 96 13.34 41.82 -21.00
N GLU A 97 12.26 41.21 -20.46
CA GLU A 97 10.97 41.59 -19.80
C GLU A 97 10.55 40.62 -18.64
N GLU A 98 9.31 40.71 -18.14
CA GLU A 98 8.70 39.95 -17.01
C GLU A 98 7.81 38.76 -17.50
N ALA A 99 7.13 37.89 -16.71
CA ALA A 99 6.87 37.73 -15.27
C ALA A 99 6.84 36.20 -14.93
N ILE A 100 6.73 35.65 -13.72
CA ILE A 100 5.81 35.90 -12.58
C ILE A 100 6.48 35.37 -11.29
N LEU A 101 6.45 36.12 -10.18
CA LEU A 101 6.57 35.53 -8.83
C LEU A 101 5.86 36.40 -7.78
N PHE A 102 5.09 35.79 -6.88
CA PHE A 102 4.29 36.50 -5.87
C PHE A 102 4.78 36.22 -4.45
N ASP A 103 4.72 37.25 -3.60
CA ASP A 103 4.92 37.28 -2.14
C ASP A 103 6.20 36.65 -1.55
N SER A 104 7.16 37.54 -1.25
CA SER A 104 8.27 37.25 -0.32
C SER A 104 8.28 38.19 0.91
N GLU A 105 7.34 39.14 1.01
CA GLU A 105 7.35 40.16 2.08
C GLU A 105 6.70 39.68 3.37
N ALA A 106 5.82 38.67 3.32
CA ALA A 106 5.19 38.12 4.52
C ALA A 106 6.19 37.50 5.51
N PHE A 107 7.33 36.97 5.03
CA PHE A 107 8.27 36.20 5.85
C PHE A 107 9.20 37.07 6.71
N GLU A 108 9.81 38.12 6.14
CA GLU A 108 10.79 38.94 6.86
C GLU A 108 10.17 39.91 7.90
N ARG A 109 8.85 40.10 7.88
CA ARG A 109 8.13 40.86 8.92
C ARG A 109 8.06 40.13 10.28
N MET A 110 8.24 38.80 10.32
CA MET A 110 8.22 38.01 11.57
C MET A 110 9.58 37.87 12.28
N LYS A 111 10.67 38.42 11.72
CA LYS A 111 12.05 38.25 12.26
C LYS A 111 12.55 39.38 13.16
N LYS A 112 11.75 40.42 13.40
CA LYS A 112 12.16 41.63 14.15
C LYS A 112 11.18 41.97 15.27
N GLU A 113 11.32 41.34 16.43
CA GLU A 113 11.02 41.95 17.74
C GLU A 113 11.39 41.03 18.91
N TRP A 114 12.64 41.09 19.38
CA TRP A 114 13.04 40.82 20.78
C TRP A 114 14.40 41.50 21.01
N VAL A 115 14.42 42.60 21.78
CA VAL A 115 15.62 43.39 22.06
C VAL A 115 15.68 43.73 23.53
N LEU A 116 16.86 43.52 24.14
CA LEU A 116 17.63 44.42 25.03
C LEU A 116 18.68 43.53 25.74
N ARG A 117 19.99 43.63 25.42
CA ARG A 117 21.03 44.53 26.02
C ARG A 117 21.38 44.21 27.49
N PRO A 118 22.63 44.48 27.97
CA PRO A 118 23.83 45.00 27.28
C PRO A 118 25.10 44.13 27.46
N THR A 119 26.20 44.55 26.83
CA THR A 119 27.57 43.99 26.96
C THR A 119 28.44 44.79 27.95
N THR A 120 29.50 44.15 28.47
CA THR A 120 30.68 44.81 29.08
C THR A 120 31.98 44.17 28.57
N GLN A 121 33.13 44.86 28.65
CA GLN A 121 34.37 44.48 27.94
C GLN A 121 35.63 44.47 28.81
N SER A 122 36.52 43.49 28.54
CA SER A 122 37.99 43.56 28.70
C SER A 122 38.53 43.56 30.17
N PRO A 123 39.86 43.45 30.44
CA PRO A 123 41.00 43.47 29.52
C PRO A 123 42.06 42.34 29.66
N ARG A 124 43.11 42.45 28.83
CA ARG A 124 44.24 41.52 28.61
C ARG A 124 45.15 41.32 29.84
N ARG A 125 45.80 40.14 29.94
CA ARG A 125 47.29 40.02 30.03
C ARG A 125 47.78 38.58 29.74
N ARG A 126 49.10 38.42 29.59
CA ARG A 126 49.81 37.19 29.16
C ARG A 126 50.48 36.50 30.38
N CYS A 127 50.66 35.18 30.35
CA CYS A 127 51.99 34.54 30.46
C CYS A 127 51.95 33.02 30.21
N CYS A 128 53.12 32.39 30.10
CA CYS A 128 53.31 31.01 29.64
C CYS A 128 53.61 30.00 30.77
N GLY A 129 53.42 28.71 30.49
CA GLY A 129 54.35 27.68 30.95
C GLY A 129 53.79 26.49 31.76
N LEU A 130 53.85 25.29 31.15
CA LEU A 130 53.76 23.95 31.79
C LEU A 130 52.43 23.61 32.51
N LYS A 131 51.97 22.35 32.58
CA LYS A 131 52.65 21.05 32.46
C LYS A 131 51.94 20.11 31.48
N LYS A 132 52.67 19.60 30.48
CA LYS A 132 52.18 18.68 29.42
C LYS A 132 51.68 17.28 29.88
N ARG A 133 51.60 16.99 31.19
CA ARG A 133 51.16 15.67 31.70
C ARG A 133 49.68 15.60 32.12
N VAL A 134 49.05 16.73 32.49
CA VAL A 134 47.61 16.75 32.85
C VAL A 134 46.70 16.61 31.63
N LEU A 135 47.11 17.16 30.47
CA LEU A 135 46.36 16.99 29.22
C LEU A 135 46.32 15.53 28.72
N TRP A 136 47.32 14.69 29.04
CA TRP A 136 47.32 13.29 28.61
C TRP A 136 46.38 12.42 29.45
N THR A 137 46.36 12.59 30.77
CA THR A 137 45.41 11.87 31.63
C THR A 137 43.97 12.31 31.39
N LEU A 138 43.73 13.62 31.26
CA LEU A 138 42.41 14.13 30.85
C LEU A 138 42.05 13.66 29.42
N GLY A 139 42.98 13.69 28.46
CA GLY A 139 42.74 13.24 27.09
C GLY A 139 42.33 11.76 27.01
N VAL A 140 43.03 10.86 27.70
CA VAL A 140 42.69 9.44 27.72
C VAL A 140 41.37 9.19 28.46
N VAL A 141 41.11 9.84 29.60
CA VAL A 141 39.83 9.73 30.31
C VAL A 141 38.67 10.28 29.46
N SER A 142 38.85 11.43 28.80
CA SER A 142 37.88 11.96 27.84
C SER A 142 37.66 11.03 26.65
N ILE A 143 38.69 10.38 26.10
CA ILE A 143 38.54 9.41 25.02
C ILE A 143 37.79 8.16 25.50
N VAL A 144 38.08 7.61 26.69
CA VAL A 144 37.38 6.45 27.23
C VAL A 144 35.93 6.77 27.61
N ILE A 145 35.67 7.96 28.14
CA ILE A 145 34.28 8.43 28.37
C ILE A 145 33.59 8.67 27.03
N LEU A 146 34.25 9.25 26.02
CA LEU A 146 33.66 9.48 24.70
C LEU A 146 33.38 8.16 23.98
N THR A 147 34.25 7.15 24.05
CA THR A 147 33.99 5.82 23.48
C THR A 147 32.95 5.05 24.28
N ALA A 148 32.88 5.19 25.60
CA ALA A 148 31.79 4.61 26.40
C ALA A 148 30.43 5.29 26.14
N VAL A 149 30.42 6.60 25.90
CA VAL A 149 29.22 7.37 25.49
C VAL A 149 28.84 7.06 24.04
N LEU A 150 29.81 6.88 23.13
CA LEU A 150 29.57 6.41 21.77
C LEU A 150 29.14 4.93 21.74
N ALA A 151 29.58 4.09 22.67
CA ALA A 151 29.13 2.70 22.82
C ALA A 151 27.74 2.59 23.50
N LYS A 152 27.33 3.60 24.28
CA LYS A 152 25.95 3.76 24.76
C LYS A 152 25.04 4.54 23.78
N LYS A 153 25.62 5.22 22.79
CA LYS A 153 24.94 5.80 21.62
C LYS A 153 24.97 4.92 20.37
N LEU A 154 25.72 3.82 20.39
CA LEU A 154 25.60 2.75 19.40
C LEU A 154 24.21 2.14 19.61
N PRO A 155 23.27 2.28 18.65
CA PRO A 155 22.00 1.61 18.77
C PRO A 155 22.25 0.11 18.84
N ARG A 156 21.54 -0.56 19.74
CA ARG A 156 21.38 -2.02 19.64
C ARG A 156 20.72 -2.32 18.29
N GLN A 157 20.90 -3.54 17.78
CA GLN A 157 20.13 -4.02 16.63
C GLN A 157 18.66 -4.18 17.04
N GLU A 158 17.91 -3.09 16.97
CA GLU A 158 16.44 -3.15 16.97
C GLU A 158 15.99 -3.57 15.57
N LYS A 159 15.01 -4.46 15.54
CA LYS A 159 14.43 -4.97 14.29
C LYS A 159 13.56 -3.90 13.65
N GLN A 160 13.38 -3.98 12.34
CA GLN A 160 12.40 -3.13 11.66
C GLN A 160 10.99 -3.37 12.23
N PRO A 161 10.19 -2.31 12.47
CA PRO A 161 8.83 -2.47 12.97
C PRO A 161 7.93 -3.15 11.90
N GLN A 162 7.19 -4.17 12.33
CA GLN A 162 6.25 -4.91 11.49
C GLN A 162 4.84 -4.29 11.48
N PRO A 163 3.95 -4.70 10.55
CA PRO A 163 2.69 -4.01 10.25
C PRO A 163 1.71 -3.82 11.42
N PRO A 164 0.67 -2.97 11.25
CA PRO A 164 -0.59 -3.08 11.96
C PRO A 164 -1.03 -4.53 12.11
N GLN A 165 -1.17 -4.96 13.36
CA GLN A 165 -1.42 -6.32 13.81
C GLN A 165 -2.74 -6.44 14.58
N GLU A 166 -3.47 -5.33 14.72
CA GLU A 166 -4.71 -5.14 15.46
C GLU A 166 -5.78 -6.15 15.04
N GLN A 167 -5.85 -6.49 13.75
CA GLN A 167 -6.82 -7.44 13.17
C GLN A 167 -6.25 -8.84 12.86
N ARG A 168 -4.97 -9.13 13.12
CA ARG A 168 -4.42 -10.47 12.82
C ARG A 168 -4.96 -11.52 13.82
N SER A 169 -5.36 -12.68 13.30
CA SER A 169 -5.76 -13.85 14.09
C SER A 169 -4.66 -14.92 14.09
N GLY A 170 -4.65 -15.81 15.07
CA GLY A 170 -3.68 -16.92 15.15
C GLY A 170 -2.40 -16.55 15.91
N ALA A 171 -1.29 -17.19 15.54
CA ALA A 171 -0.01 -17.06 16.22
C ALA A 171 0.75 -15.79 15.77
N LEU A 172 0.51 -14.66 16.45
CA LEU A 172 1.16 -13.38 16.13
C LEU A 172 2.71 -13.48 16.14
N PRO A 173 3.42 -12.71 15.28
CA PRO A 173 4.87 -12.61 15.32
C PRO A 173 5.44 -12.21 16.68
N LYS A 174 6.67 -12.65 16.98
CA LYS A 174 7.37 -12.33 18.24
C LYS A 174 7.77 -10.86 18.36
N ASP A 175 7.71 -10.14 17.25
CA ASP A 175 7.96 -8.73 17.02
C ASP A 175 6.64 -7.97 16.70
N ASN A 176 5.53 -8.41 17.30
CA ASN A 176 4.27 -7.67 17.33
C ASN A 176 4.40 -6.37 18.15
N ASN A 177 4.17 -5.23 17.50
CA ASN A 177 4.19 -3.90 18.12
C ASN A 177 2.88 -3.58 18.89
N VAL A 178 1.79 -4.30 18.61
CA VAL A 178 0.46 -4.07 19.19
C VAL A 178 0.35 -4.80 20.53
N THR A 179 0.85 -4.16 21.59
CA THR A 179 1.02 -4.77 22.94
C THR A 179 -0.26 -5.29 23.60
N TRP A 180 -1.43 -4.85 23.15
CA TRP A 180 -2.74 -5.25 23.67
C TRP A 180 -3.36 -6.47 22.95
N ARG A 181 -2.82 -6.84 21.79
CA ARG A 181 -3.16 -8.07 21.04
C ARG A 181 -2.24 -9.23 21.44
N GLY A 182 -2.79 -10.43 21.46
CA GLY A 182 -2.08 -11.68 21.72
C GLY A 182 -2.48 -12.77 20.73
N MET A 183 -1.97 -13.99 20.97
CA MET A 183 -2.34 -15.17 20.19
C MET A 183 -3.83 -15.48 20.40
N SER A 184 -4.59 -15.59 19.30
CA SER A 184 -6.04 -15.75 19.31
C SER A 184 -6.51 -16.85 18.36
N CYS A 185 -7.65 -17.49 18.68
CA CYS A 185 -8.33 -18.43 17.77
C CYS A 185 -7.41 -19.55 17.21
N MET A 186 -6.49 -20.05 18.06
CA MET A 186 -5.50 -21.08 17.69
C MET A 186 -6.10 -22.46 17.35
N GLN A 187 -7.41 -22.65 17.56
CA GLN A 187 -8.14 -23.89 17.29
C GLN A 187 -9.05 -23.78 16.05
N ASP A 188 -8.99 -22.67 15.30
CA ASP A 188 -9.75 -22.51 14.06
C ASP A 188 -9.35 -23.61 13.05
N GLY A 189 -10.34 -24.36 12.56
CA GLY A 189 -10.16 -25.54 11.70
C GLY A 189 -10.07 -26.89 12.44
N VAL A 190 -9.86 -26.90 13.76
CA VAL A 190 -9.78 -28.15 14.55
C VAL A 190 -11.16 -28.79 14.76
N TRP A 191 -12.24 -28.00 14.76
CA TRP A 191 -13.61 -28.48 14.97
C TRP A 191 -14.65 -27.81 14.05
N PRO A 192 -15.60 -28.57 13.47
CA PRO A 192 -15.58 -30.03 13.35
C PRO A 192 -14.37 -30.50 12.53
N ALA A 193 -13.86 -31.70 12.82
CA ALA A 193 -12.59 -32.21 12.28
C ALA A 193 -12.72 -32.55 10.78
N ASN A 194 -12.55 -31.55 9.92
CA ASN A 194 -12.81 -31.60 8.48
C ASN A 194 -11.61 -31.06 7.69
N PHE A 195 -11.00 -31.88 6.83
CA PHE A 195 -10.13 -31.60 5.66
C PHE A 195 -8.96 -30.58 5.75
N HIS A 196 -9.15 -29.40 6.35
CA HIS A 196 -8.20 -28.29 6.41
C HIS A 196 -7.48 -28.29 7.76
N ALA A 197 -6.27 -28.86 7.79
CA ALA A 197 -5.55 -29.20 9.02
C ALA A 197 -5.16 -28.01 9.93
N ASN A 198 -5.25 -26.76 9.45
CA ASN A 198 -5.00 -25.55 10.23
C ASN A 198 -5.68 -24.34 9.56
N LEU A 199 -6.61 -23.66 10.26
CA LEU A 199 -7.21 -22.40 9.81
C LEU A 199 -6.94 -21.24 10.80
N SER A 200 -5.94 -21.38 11.67
CA SER A 200 -5.34 -20.25 12.38
C SER A 200 -4.55 -19.36 11.40
N GLY A 201 -4.31 -18.10 11.76
CA GLY A 201 -3.87 -17.07 10.81
C GLY A 201 -5.04 -16.26 10.27
N GLY A 202 -4.78 -15.46 9.23
CA GLY A 202 -5.78 -14.59 8.60
C GLY A 202 -6.12 -13.35 9.42
N TYR A 203 -7.18 -12.66 9.01
CA TYR A 203 -7.67 -11.42 9.62
C TYR A 203 -9.09 -11.57 10.17
N PHE A 204 -9.42 -10.79 11.18
CA PHE A 204 -10.81 -10.52 11.57
C PHE A 204 -11.41 -9.45 10.66
N ASP A 205 -12.72 -9.56 10.43
CA ASP A 205 -13.50 -8.76 9.46
C ASP A 205 -13.67 -7.29 9.91
N GLY A 206 -14.08 -7.09 11.17
CA GLY A 206 -14.39 -5.78 11.73
C GLY A 206 -14.24 -5.70 13.25
N GLY A 207 -15.31 -5.37 13.97
CA GLY A 207 -15.31 -5.20 15.42
C GLY A 207 -15.32 -6.49 16.24
N ASP A 208 -15.47 -7.65 15.59
CA ASP A 208 -15.63 -8.98 16.18
C ASP A 208 -14.38 -9.88 16.00
N ALA A 209 -14.53 -11.21 16.13
CA ALA A 209 -13.50 -12.19 15.81
C ALA A 209 -13.92 -13.10 14.63
N VAL A 210 -14.89 -12.70 13.81
CA VAL A 210 -15.30 -13.46 12.62
C VAL A 210 -14.28 -13.24 11.51
N LYS A 211 -13.92 -14.32 10.80
CA LYS A 211 -13.12 -14.27 9.58
C LYS A 211 -14.04 -14.49 8.40
N SER A 212 -14.49 -13.44 7.74
CA SER A 212 -15.34 -13.53 6.55
C SER A 212 -14.46 -13.43 5.31
N ASN A 213 -14.34 -14.55 4.56
CA ASN A 213 -13.32 -14.65 3.52
C ASN A 213 -13.60 -13.73 2.32
N PHE A 214 -14.86 -13.44 1.99
CA PHE A 214 -15.23 -12.57 0.87
C PHE A 214 -14.74 -11.11 1.02
N PRO A 215 -15.11 -10.35 2.08
CA PRO A 215 -14.56 -9.00 2.30
C PRO A 215 -13.05 -9.02 2.56
N THR A 216 -12.53 -10.04 3.26
CA THR A 216 -11.08 -10.19 3.46
C THR A 216 -10.34 -10.32 2.13
N SER A 217 -10.91 -11.01 1.14
CA SER A 217 -10.31 -11.20 -0.18
C SER A 217 -10.29 -9.90 -0.96
N PHE A 218 -11.41 -9.17 -1.03
CA PHE A 218 -11.46 -7.83 -1.61
C PHE A 218 -10.39 -6.90 -1.01
N ALA A 219 -10.22 -6.92 0.32
CA ALA A 219 -9.19 -6.13 0.99
C ALA A 219 -7.77 -6.53 0.56
N MET A 220 -7.47 -7.83 0.42
CA MET A 220 -6.17 -8.30 -0.08
C MET A 220 -5.95 -7.98 -1.56
N THR A 221 -6.99 -8.09 -2.41
CA THR A 221 -6.93 -7.70 -3.83
C THR A 221 -6.65 -6.20 -3.98
N LEU A 222 -7.37 -5.36 -3.23
CA LEU A 222 -7.25 -3.90 -3.30
C LEU A 222 -5.90 -3.39 -2.76
N ILE A 223 -5.41 -3.96 -1.66
CA ILE A 223 -4.06 -3.65 -1.15
C ILE A 223 -3.01 -4.11 -2.15
N SER A 224 -3.12 -5.33 -2.71
CA SER A 224 -2.20 -5.83 -3.75
C SER A 224 -2.19 -4.93 -4.98
N TRP A 225 -3.36 -4.51 -5.48
CA TRP A 225 -3.48 -3.57 -6.58
C TRP A 225 -2.74 -2.25 -6.30
N SER A 226 -2.92 -1.68 -5.11
CA SER A 226 -2.20 -0.46 -4.73
C SER A 226 -0.68 -0.64 -4.72
N VAL A 227 -0.16 -1.82 -4.36
CA VAL A 227 1.28 -2.14 -4.37
C VAL A 227 1.79 -2.36 -5.79
N ILE A 228 0.98 -2.94 -6.68
CA ILE A 228 1.30 -3.12 -8.10
C ILE A 228 1.44 -1.76 -8.81
N GLU A 229 0.49 -0.86 -8.61
CA GLU A 229 0.48 0.45 -9.28
C GLU A 229 1.44 1.46 -8.64
N TYR A 230 1.66 1.39 -7.31
CA TYR A 230 2.40 2.38 -6.53
C TYR A 230 3.52 1.80 -5.65
N GLY A 231 4.09 0.64 -5.99
CA GLY A 231 5.19 0.02 -5.23
C GLY A 231 6.40 0.95 -5.01
N SER A 232 6.67 1.83 -5.98
CA SER A 232 7.68 2.91 -5.88
C SER A 232 7.41 3.90 -4.75
N LYS A 233 6.12 4.21 -4.48
CA LYS A 233 5.67 5.08 -3.40
C LYS A 233 5.71 4.37 -2.05
N TYR A 234 5.30 3.10 -1.98
CA TYR A 234 5.50 2.29 -0.78
C TYR A 234 6.98 2.18 -0.40
N GLN A 235 7.87 1.98 -1.38
CA GLN A 235 9.32 1.96 -1.14
C GLN A 235 9.86 3.33 -0.68
N SER A 236 9.35 4.43 -1.25
CA SER A 236 9.74 5.80 -0.87
C SER A 236 9.18 6.24 0.48
N ALA A 237 8.02 5.71 0.88
CA ALA A 237 7.48 5.78 2.23
C ALA A 237 8.21 4.82 3.19
N GLY A 238 8.90 3.80 2.67
CA GLY A 238 9.61 2.77 3.44
C GLY A 238 8.71 1.64 3.96
N GLU A 239 7.48 1.51 3.45
CA GLU A 239 6.45 0.57 3.91
C GLU A 239 6.29 -0.66 3.00
N LEU A 240 7.16 -0.88 2.01
CA LEU A 240 6.98 -1.96 1.02
C LEU A 240 7.03 -3.37 1.65
N GLU A 241 8.07 -3.68 2.42
CA GLU A 241 8.19 -4.97 3.14
C GLU A 241 7.01 -5.18 4.11
N HIS A 242 6.53 -4.09 4.70
CA HIS A 242 5.39 -4.05 5.61
C HIS A 242 4.08 -4.40 4.89
N VAL A 243 3.72 -3.70 3.79
CA VAL A 243 2.48 -3.98 3.07
C VAL A 243 2.51 -5.34 2.37
N GLN A 244 3.68 -5.81 1.91
CA GLN A 244 3.89 -7.20 1.50
C GLN A 244 3.61 -8.16 2.67
N GLY A 245 4.12 -7.88 3.88
CA GLY A 245 3.79 -8.63 5.09
C GLY A 245 2.31 -8.60 5.50
N VAL A 246 1.53 -7.60 5.08
CA VAL A 246 0.07 -7.57 5.24
C VAL A 246 -0.60 -8.54 4.26
N ILE A 247 -0.27 -8.43 2.96
CA ILE A 247 -0.82 -9.28 1.90
C ILE A 247 -0.50 -10.76 2.18
N LYS A 248 0.77 -11.07 2.45
CA LYS A 248 1.25 -12.45 2.65
C LYS A 248 0.49 -13.17 3.76
N TRP A 249 0.14 -12.45 4.83
CA TRP A 249 -0.61 -13.01 5.96
C TRP A 249 -2.05 -13.41 5.59
N GLY A 250 -2.68 -12.65 4.68
CA GLY A 250 -3.98 -12.99 4.12
C GLY A 250 -3.89 -14.17 3.16
N THR A 251 -2.92 -14.16 2.24
CA THR A 251 -2.78 -15.19 1.22
C THR A 251 -2.25 -16.53 1.76
N ASP A 252 -1.36 -16.53 2.77
CA ASP A 252 -0.96 -17.73 3.51
C ASP A 252 -2.15 -18.39 4.21
N TYR A 253 -3.10 -17.60 4.70
CA TYR A 253 -4.35 -18.11 5.28
C TYR A 253 -5.29 -18.63 4.19
N PHE A 254 -5.51 -17.89 3.10
CA PHE A 254 -6.37 -18.34 1.99
C PHE A 254 -5.93 -19.67 1.39
N LEU A 255 -4.62 -19.91 1.23
CA LEU A 255 -4.12 -21.20 0.75
C LEU A 255 -4.52 -22.39 1.65
N ASN A 256 -4.81 -22.18 2.94
CA ASN A 256 -5.32 -23.24 3.82
C ASN A 256 -6.86 -23.44 3.73
N THR A 257 -7.61 -22.46 3.21
CA THR A 257 -9.09 -22.47 3.15
C THR A 257 -9.70 -23.37 2.07
N PHE A 258 -8.88 -23.88 1.16
CA PHE A 258 -9.23 -24.87 0.14
C PHE A 258 -8.07 -25.88 0.02
N LEU A 259 -8.18 -26.90 -0.83
CA LEU A 259 -7.07 -27.83 -1.08
C LEU A 259 -6.11 -27.22 -2.11
N SER A 260 -5.25 -26.28 -1.69
CA SER A 260 -4.42 -25.46 -2.60
C SER A 260 -3.32 -26.17 -3.38
N GLU A 261 -3.11 -27.47 -3.14
CA GLU A 261 -2.17 -28.30 -3.91
C GLU A 261 -2.88 -29.16 -4.98
N HIS A 262 -4.17 -28.93 -5.22
CA HIS A 262 -4.99 -29.66 -6.20
C HIS A 262 -5.41 -28.72 -7.35
N ASP A 263 -5.40 -29.22 -8.59
CA ASP A 263 -5.89 -28.49 -9.77
C ASP A 263 -7.41 -28.23 -9.76
N THR A 264 -8.16 -28.99 -8.94
CA THR A 264 -9.61 -28.88 -8.78
C THR A 264 -10.03 -29.10 -7.33
N ILE A 265 -11.10 -28.41 -6.93
CA ILE A 265 -11.73 -28.52 -5.61
C ILE A 265 -13.25 -28.66 -5.76
N ASN A 266 -13.89 -29.20 -4.72
CA ASN A 266 -15.34 -29.33 -4.61
C ASN A 266 -15.93 -28.57 -3.40
N GLN A 267 -15.06 -27.96 -2.58
CA GLN A 267 -15.43 -27.20 -1.39
C GLN A 267 -14.37 -26.14 -1.07
N MET A 268 -14.78 -25.11 -0.33
CA MET A 268 -13.90 -24.10 0.28
C MET A 268 -14.49 -23.57 1.59
N VAL A 269 -13.65 -23.00 2.46
CA VAL A 269 -14.11 -22.27 3.65
C VAL A 269 -14.59 -20.88 3.23
N SER A 270 -15.79 -20.48 3.64
CA SER A 270 -16.37 -19.15 3.43
C SER A 270 -16.24 -18.23 4.64
N GLN A 271 -16.33 -18.79 5.85
CA GLN A 271 -16.25 -18.03 7.10
C GLN A 271 -15.69 -18.89 8.24
N ILE A 272 -15.09 -18.25 9.25
CA ILE A 272 -14.81 -18.88 10.55
C ILE A 272 -15.34 -18.00 11.68
N GLY A 273 -16.08 -18.59 12.61
CA GLY A 273 -16.95 -17.87 13.55
C GLY A 273 -18.39 -17.81 13.05
N SER A 274 -19.32 -17.46 13.95
CA SER A 274 -20.76 -17.40 13.67
C SER A 274 -21.38 -16.17 14.31
N ARG A 275 -22.50 -15.75 13.72
CA ARG A 275 -23.40 -14.69 14.20
C ARG A 275 -24.82 -15.29 14.27
N GLY A 276 -25.69 -14.78 15.15
CA GLY A 276 -27.10 -15.16 15.26
C GLY A 276 -27.43 -16.62 15.61
N SER A 277 -26.49 -17.44 16.10
CA SER A 277 -26.66 -18.90 16.18
C SER A 277 -27.39 -19.43 17.42
N GLY A 278 -27.70 -18.57 18.40
CA GLY A 278 -28.42 -18.92 19.63
C GLY A 278 -27.60 -19.67 20.69
N VAL A 279 -26.35 -20.02 20.36
CA VAL A 279 -25.32 -20.54 21.28
C VAL A 279 -24.22 -19.48 21.46
N PRO A 280 -23.23 -19.66 22.36
CA PRO A 280 -22.10 -18.73 22.46
C PRO A 280 -21.35 -18.59 21.13
N ASP A 281 -21.42 -17.40 20.56
CA ASP A 281 -20.85 -16.99 19.29
C ASP A 281 -20.46 -15.49 19.32
N ASP A 282 -20.04 -14.93 18.19
CA ASP A 282 -19.52 -13.57 18.13
C ASP A 282 -20.61 -12.50 18.34
N ASP A 283 -21.90 -12.79 18.10
CA ASP A 283 -23.01 -11.90 18.42
C ASP A 283 -23.38 -11.98 19.91
N PHE A 284 -23.34 -13.17 20.50
CA PHE A 284 -23.68 -13.42 21.89
C PHE A 284 -22.58 -12.95 22.88
N CYS A 285 -21.32 -12.97 22.44
CA CYS A 285 -20.15 -12.68 23.27
C CYS A 285 -19.41 -11.37 22.91
N TRP A 286 -19.23 -10.50 23.90
CA TRP A 286 -18.32 -9.35 23.79
C TRP A 286 -17.01 -9.66 24.51
N MET A 287 -16.10 -10.39 23.86
CA MET A 287 -14.81 -10.79 24.43
C MET A 287 -13.63 -10.42 23.54
N ARG A 288 -12.45 -10.35 24.16
CA ARG A 288 -11.18 -10.27 23.44
C ARG A 288 -10.95 -11.55 22.62
N PRO A 289 -10.38 -11.48 21.41
CA PRO A 289 -10.07 -12.68 20.62
C PRO A 289 -9.13 -13.67 21.31
N GLU A 290 -8.26 -13.19 22.21
CA GLU A 290 -7.38 -14.02 23.04
C GLU A 290 -8.12 -14.82 24.12
N ASP A 291 -9.34 -14.39 24.49
CA ASP A 291 -10.10 -14.93 25.61
C ASP A 291 -11.24 -15.87 25.19
N ILE A 292 -11.45 -16.09 23.88
CA ILE A 292 -12.50 -16.95 23.31
C ILE A 292 -12.30 -18.42 23.70
N ASP A 293 -13.32 -18.96 24.36
CA ASP A 293 -13.40 -20.33 24.88
C ASP A 293 -14.57 -21.14 24.28
N TYR A 294 -15.38 -20.55 23.38
CA TYR A 294 -16.48 -21.22 22.68
C TYR A 294 -16.04 -21.85 21.33
N PRO A 295 -16.69 -22.94 20.87
CA PRO A 295 -16.37 -23.56 19.57
C PRO A 295 -16.66 -22.63 18.40
N ARG A 296 -15.62 -22.30 17.62
CA ARG A 296 -15.75 -21.42 16.45
C ARG A 296 -16.03 -22.25 15.19
N ARG A 297 -17.29 -22.25 14.76
CA ARG A 297 -17.77 -22.98 13.58
C ARG A 297 -17.00 -22.55 12.32
N VAL A 298 -16.60 -23.53 11.51
CA VAL A 298 -16.14 -23.33 10.13
C VAL A 298 -17.35 -23.37 9.20
N GLY A 299 -17.56 -22.30 8.43
CA GLY A 299 -18.50 -22.26 7.31
C GLY A 299 -17.84 -22.84 6.07
N LEU A 300 -18.39 -23.94 5.55
CA LEU A 300 -17.96 -24.56 4.29
C LEU A 300 -18.99 -24.27 3.19
N CYS A 301 -18.49 -24.12 1.96
CA CYS A 301 -19.30 -23.91 0.77
C CYS A 301 -18.92 -24.93 -0.33
N PHE A 302 -19.93 -25.45 -1.05
CA PHE A 302 -19.81 -26.58 -1.99
C PHE A 302 -20.43 -26.28 -3.39
N THR A 303 -21.31 -25.27 -3.44
CA THR A 303 -22.02 -24.69 -4.58
C THR A 303 -22.41 -23.25 -4.19
N ASN A 304 -22.80 -22.37 -5.12
CA ASN A 304 -23.31 -21.03 -4.82
C ASN A 304 -22.28 -20.09 -4.17
N CYS A 305 -20.98 -20.35 -4.39
CA CYS A 305 -19.85 -19.52 -3.95
C CYS A 305 -18.96 -19.07 -5.12
N SER A 306 -19.55 -18.91 -6.30
CA SER A 306 -18.96 -18.30 -7.49
C SER A 306 -18.27 -16.96 -7.19
N HIS A 307 -19.00 -16.01 -6.58
CA HIS A 307 -18.49 -14.72 -6.12
C HIS A 307 -17.26 -14.84 -5.20
N LEU A 308 -17.36 -15.66 -4.14
CA LEU A 308 -16.29 -15.86 -3.16
C LEU A 308 -15.05 -16.47 -3.81
N ALA A 309 -15.23 -17.50 -4.64
CA ALA A 309 -14.13 -18.19 -5.30
C ALA A 309 -13.42 -17.28 -6.33
N ALA A 310 -14.17 -16.47 -7.08
CA ALA A 310 -13.60 -15.54 -8.04
C ALA A 310 -12.92 -14.32 -7.38
N GLU A 311 -13.41 -13.79 -6.25
CA GLU A 311 -12.68 -12.78 -5.47
C GLU A 311 -11.45 -13.37 -4.77
N MET A 312 -11.52 -14.60 -4.23
CA MET A 312 -10.33 -15.27 -3.70
C MET A 312 -9.29 -15.55 -4.79
N SER A 313 -9.74 -15.84 -6.02
CA SER A 313 -8.87 -15.94 -7.19
C SER A 313 -8.21 -14.58 -7.50
N ALA A 314 -8.98 -13.49 -7.52
CA ALA A 314 -8.46 -12.12 -7.69
C ALA A 314 -7.40 -11.76 -6.64
N ALA A 315 -7.63 -12.11 -5.37
CA ALA A 315 -6.72 -11.86 -4.26
C ALA A 315 -5.40 -12.62 -4.41
N LEU A 316 -5.45 -13.92 -4.77
CA LEU A 316 -4.23 -14.70 -5.01
C LEU A 316 -3.50 -14.28 -6.30
N ALA A 317 -4.23 -14.02 -7.38
CA ALA A 317 -3.66 -13.59 -8.66
C ALA A 317 -2.96 -12.23 -8.55
N SER A 318 -3.61 -11.21 -7.97
CA SER A 318 -2.99 -9.91 -7.72
C SER A 318 -1.78 -10.02 -6.79
N ALA A 319 -1.87 -10.76 -5.68
CA ALA A 319 -0.74 -10.99 -4.79
C ALA A 319 0.44 -11.69 -5.51
N SER A 320 0.17 -12.59 -6.46
CA SER A 320 1.24 -13.26 -7.22
C SER A 320 2.12 -12.31 -8.03
N ILE A 321 1.56 -11.18 -8.48
CA ILE A 321 2.26 -10.11 -9.19
C ILE A 321 3.11 -9.30 -8.20
N VAL A 322 2.58 -9.03 -6.99
CA VAL A 322 3.33 -8.38 -5.89
C VAL A 322 4.53 -9.22 -5.46
N PHE A 323 4.41 -10.54 -5.48
CA PHE A 323 5.45 -11.49 -5.07
C PHE A 323 6.25 -12.11 -6.22
N LYS A 324 6.19 -11.56 -7.45
CA LYS A 324 6.83 -12.14 -8.65
C LYS A 324 8.33 -12.47 -8.53
N ASP A 325 9.05 -11.77 -7.63
CA ASP A 325 10.46 -12.04 -7.35
C ASP A 325 10.67 -13.27 -6.43
N ASP A 326 9.72 -13.56 -5.53
CA ASP A 326 9.58 -14.88 -4.88
C ASP A 326 8.83 -15.82 -5.83
N ARG A 327 9.58 -16.34 -6.80
CA ARG A 327 9.05 -17.15 -7.91
C ARG A 327 8.30 -18.39 -7.47
N ASP A 328 8.60 -18.96 -6.30
CA ASP A 328 7.96 -20.20 -5.86
C ASP A 328 6.69 -19.90 -5.06
N TYR A 329 6.67 -18.82 -4.27
CA TYR A 329 5.43 -18.31 -3.68
C TYR A 329 4.46 -17.77 -4.74
N SER A 330 4.95 -16.97 -5.70
CA SER A 330 4.16 -16.44 -6.82
C SER A 330 3.50 -17.56 -7.64
N LYS A 331 4.22 -18.63 -8.00
CA LYS A 331 3.62 -19.81 -8.66
C LYS A 331 2.53 -20.48 -7.82
N LYS A 332 2.73 -20.63 -6.50
CA LYS A 332 1.73 -21.23 -5.61
C LYS A 332 0.45 -20.38 -5.57
N LEU A 333 0.60 -19.05 -5.53
CA LEU A 333 -0.53 -18.12 -5.61
C LEU A 333 -1.27 -18.24 -6.97
N ILE A 334 -0.55 -18.30 -8.09
CA ILE A 334 -1.15 -18.49 -9.43
C ILE A 334 -1.91 -19.83 -9.54
N HIS A 335 -1.33 -20.92 -9.04
CA HIS A 335 -1.99 -22.23 -9.04
C HIS A 335 -3.29 -22.19 -8.22
N GLY A 336 -3.23 -21.69 -6.99
CA GLY A 336 -4.41 -21.53 -6.15
C GLY A 336 -5.48 -20.61 -6.77
N ALA A 337 -5.08 -19.52 -7.42
CA ALA A 337 -5.98 -18.62 -8.14
C ALA A 337 -6.71 -19.32 -9.30
N ARG A 338 -5.99 -20.13 -10.09
CA ARG A 338 -6.58 -20.93 -11.17
C ARG A 338 -7.56 -21.98 -10.63
N THR A 339 -7.18 -22.74 -9.61
CA THR A 339 -8.04 -23.74 -8.95
C THR A 339 -9.36 -23.13 -8.45
N LEU A 340 -9.29 -21.95 -7.82
CA LEU A 340 -10.47 -21.23 -7.34
C LEU A 340 -11.36 -20.69 -8.48
N TYR A 341 -10.77 -20.13 -9.54
CA TYR A 341 -11.54 -19.62 -10.68
C TYR A 341 -12.25 -20.75 -11.43
N ASN A 342 -11.56 -21.88 -11.65
CA ASN A 342 -12.17 -23.08 -12.24
C ASN A 342 -13.33 -23.60 -11.37
N PHE A 343 -13.19 -23.54 -10.04
CA PHE A 343 -14.28 -23.89 -9.12
C PHE A 343 -15.46 -22.91 -9.21
N ALA A 344 -15.20 -21.60 -9.37
CA ALA A 344 -16.24 -20.59 -9.58
C ALA A 344 -17.06 -20.89 -10.86
N GLU A 345 -16.40 -21.13 -12.00
CA GLU A 345 -17.06 -21.48 -13.26
C GLU A 345 -17.85 -22.79 -13.16
N SER A 346 -17.30 -23.80 -12.47
CA SER A 346 -18.00 -25.06 -12.22
C SER A 346 -19.23 -24.90 -11.32
N SER A 347 -19.23 -23.90 -10.44
CA SER A 347 -20.37 -23.59 -9.55
C SER A 347 -21.49 -22.90 -10.33
N ILE A 348 -21.16 -21.88 -11.13
CA ILE A 348 -22.10 -21.19 -12.04
C ILE A 348 -22.75 -22.19 -13.00
N SER A 349 -21.99 -23.19 -13.49
CA SER A 349 -22.50 -24.25 -14.38
C SER A 349 -23.45 -25.26 -13.70
N ARG A 350 -23.53 -25.24 -12.36
CA ARG A 350 -24.42 -26.08 -11.52
C ARG A 350 -25.56 -25.28 -10.88
N GLU A 351 -25.45 -23.96 -10.89
CA GLU A 351 -26.49 -23.00 -10.56
C GLU A 351 -27.40 -22.79 -11.79
N ASP A 352 -28.64 -22.32 -11.61
CA ASP A 352 -29.53 -22.07 -12.75
C ASP A 352 -29.03 -20.83 -13.51
N SER A 353 -28.42 -21.04 -14.68
CA SER A 353 -27.80 -20.00 -15.51
C SER A 353 -28.79 -19.00 -16.12
N ASN A 354 -30.10 -19.22 -15.93
CA ASN A 354 -31.15 -18.24 -16.21
C ASN A 354 -31.32 -17.20 -15.09
N SER A 355 -30.71 -17.42 -13.92
CA SER A 355 -30.71 -16.45 -12.82
C SER A 355 -29.90 -15.20 -13.19
N ARG A 356 -30.63 -14.14 -13.57
CA ARG A 356 -30.07 -12.78 -13.78
C ARG A 356 -29.70 -12.09 -12.45
N SER A 357 -29.17 -12.84 -11.49
CA SER A 357 -28.59 -12.28 -10.26
C SER A 357 -27.20 -11.75 -10.62
N SER A 358 -26.99 -10.43 -10.52
CA SER A 358 -25.72 -9.79 -10.83
C SER A 358 -24.57 -10.19 -9.90
N THR A 359 -24.91 -10.71 -8.72
CA THR A 359 -24.09 -10.94 -7.50
C THR A 359 -22.95 -11.97 -7.59
N TYR A 360 -22.36 -12.15 -8.77
CA TYR A 360 -21.12 -12.92 -8.99
C TYR A 360 -20.49 -12.67 -10.37
N TRP A 361 -21.22 -12.09 -11.33
CA TRP A 361 -20.73 -11.95 -12.71
C TRP A 361 -19.64 -10.89 -12.84
N ASP A 362 -19.66 -9.86 -12.00
CA ASP A 362 -18.56 -8.89 -11.92
C ASP A 362 -17.38 -9.38 -11.06
N GLU A 363 -17.58 -10.27 -10.08
CA GLU A 363 -16.45 -11.04 -9.52
C GLU A 363 -15.78 -11.94 -10.58
N MET A 364 -16.54 -12.58 -11.48
CA MET A 364 -15.95 -13.36 -12.58
C MET A 364 -15.13 -12.47 -13.53
N LEU A 365 -15.67 -11.29 -13.89
CA LEU A 365 -14.97 -10.28 -14.70
C LEU A 365 -13.67 -9.80 -14.01
N TRP A 366 -13.71 -9.58 -12.70
CA TRP A 366 -12.61 -9.13 -11.85
C TRP A 366 -11.52 -10.19 -11.65
N GLY A 367 -11.90 -11.41 -11.25
CA GLY A 367 -11.00 -12.55 -11.08
C GLY A 367 -10.31 -12.95 -12.39
N GLY A 368 -11.04 -12.97 -13.50
CA GLY A 368 -10.49 -13.24 -14.82
C GLY A 368 -9.50 -12.16 -15.27
N ALA A 369 -9.79 -10.88 -15.03
CA ALA A 369 -8.87 -9.78 -15.36
C ALA A 369 -7.57 -9.86 -14.53
N TRP A 370 -7.66 -10.22 -13.25
CA TRP A 370 -6.48 -10.42 -12.40
C TRP A 370 -5.67 -11.66 -12.80
N LEU A 371 -6.33 -12.78 -13.11
CA LEU A 371 -5.67 -13.97 -13.64
C LEU A 371 -4.97 -13.67 -14.97
N TYR A 372 -5.59 -12.91 -15.86
CA TYR A 372 -4.96 -12.47 -17.10
C TYR A 372 -3.65 -11.70 -16.84
N TYR A 373 -3.67 -10.67 -15.99
CA TYR A 373 -2.45 -9.92 -15.64
C TYR A 373 -1.39 -10.80 -14.95
N ALA A 374 -1.79 -11.76 -14.12
CA ALA A 374 -0.89 -12.65 -13.39
C ALA A 374 -0.23 -13.73 -14.28
N THR A 375 -0.86 -14.10 -15.40
CA THR A 375 -0.45 -15.27 -16.21
C THR A 375 -0.08 -14.95 -17.66
N GLY A 376 -0.57 -13.84 -18.22
CA GLY A 376 -0.48 -13.51 -19.63
C GLY A 376 -1.39 -14.35 -20.55
N ASP A 377 -2.25 -15.18 -19.96
CA ASP A 377 -2.99 -16.25 -20.63
C ASP A 377 -4.23 -15.73 -21.38
N ALA A 378 -4.23 -15.83 -22.71
CA ALA A 378 -5.18 -15.13 -23.59
C ALA A 378 -6.64 -15.59 -23.38
N ASP A 379 -6.86 -16.82 -22.94
CA ASP A 379 -8.20 -17.38 -22.68
C ASP A 379 -8.95 -16.59 -21.59
N TYR A 380 -8.23 -16.03 -20.60
CA TYR A 380 -8.84 -15.14 -19.61
C TYR A 380 -9.20 -13.78 -20.21
N LEU A 381 -8.37 -13.22 -21.09
CA LEU A 381 -8.66 -11.96 -21.77
C LEU A 381 -9.89 -12.07 -22.67
N GLU A 382 -9.98 -13.12 -23.49
CA GLU A 382 -11.15 -13.39 -24.34
C GLU A 382 -12.42 -13.45 -23.50
N ARG A 383 -12.37 -14.16 -22.37
CA ARG A 383 -13.50 -14.32 -21.46
C ARG A 383 -13.95 -12.99 -20.86
N VAL A 384 -13.05 -12.20 -20.28
CA VAL A 384 -13.41 -10.91 -19.66
C VAL A 384 -13.66 -9.77 -20.66
N THR A 385 -13.48 -10.02 -21.96
CA THR A 385 -13.88 -9.09 -23.03
C THR A 385 -15.05 -9.62 -23.87
N SER A 386 -15.65 -10.74 -23.47
CA SER A 386 -16.85 -11.28 -24.09
C SER A 386 -18.10 -10.46 -23.75
N HIS A 387 -18.98 -10.26 -24.73
CA HIS A 387 -20.19 -9.45 -24.55
C HIS A 387 -21.17 -10.07 -23.54
N ASP A 388 -21.32 -11.41 -23.54
CA ASP A 388 -22.23 -12.12 -22.62
C ASP A 388 -21.81 -11.94 -21.16
N LEU A 389 -20.52 -12.08 -20.82
CA LEU A 389 -20.04 -11.81 -19.46
C LEU A 389 -20.18 -10.33 -19.08
N ALA A 390 -19.86 -9.40 -20.00
CA ALA A 390 -20.03 -7.97 -19.75
C ALA A 390 -21.50 -7.59 -19.51
N GLU A 391 -22.43 -8.16 -20.27
CA GLU A 391 -23.88 -7.92 -20.13
C GLU A 391 -24.41 -8.49 -18.82
N ARG A 392 -24.02 -9.73 -18.45
CA ARG A 392 -24.41 -10.36 -17.17
C ARG A 392 -23.84 -9.66 -15.94
N ALA A 393 -22.62 -9.13 -16.06
CA ALA A 393 -21.99 -8.28 -15.05
C ALA A 393 -22.62 -6.87 -14.97
N GLY A 394 -23.63 -6.56 -15.81
CA GLY A 394 -24.32 -5.28 -15.80
C GLY A 394 -23.50 -4.12 -16.39
N ALA A 395 -22.44 -4.39 -17.16
CA ALA A 395 -21.51 -3.37 -17.66
C ALA A 395 -22.19 -2.25 -18.47
N PHE A 396 -23.34 -2.54 -19.09
CA PHE A 396 -24.10 -1.58 -19.91
C PHE A 396 -25.27 -0.92 -19.15
N SER A 397 -25.58 -1.37 -17.92
CA SER A 397 -26.71 -0.92 -17.08
C SER A 397 -26.44 0.40 -16.33
N SER A 398 -25.91 1.40 -17.04
CA SER A 398 -25.53 2.71 -16.46
C SER A 398 -26.66 3.49 -15.76
N SER A 399 -27.91 3.10 -16.00
CA SER A 399 -29.13 3.53 -15.30
C SER A 399 -29.09 3.26 -13.80
N ASP A 400 -28.54 2.12 -13.39
CA ASP A 400 -28.84 1.50 -12.10
C ASP A 400 -28.24 2.33 -10.96
N ALA A 401 -28.99 2.47 -9.85
CA ALA A 401 -28.74 3.52 -8.85
C ALA A 401 -27.29 3.55 -8.34
N ASP A 402 -26.72 2.37 -8.14
CA ASP A 402 -25.40 2.14 -7.55
C ASP A 402 -24.33 1.80 -8.61
N TYR A 403 -24.67 1.88 -9.91
CA TYR A 403 -23.69 1.77 -11.00
C TYR A 403 -22.62 2.85 -10.86
N GLY A 404 -21.36 2.42 -10.73
CA GLY A 404 -20.22 3.29 -10.45
C GLY A 404 -19.85 3.39 -8.97
N VAL A 405 -20.46 2.61 -8.08
CA VAL A 405 -19.91 2.33 -6.75
C VAL A 405 -18.94 1.14 -6.84
N PHE A 406 -17.85 1.16 -6.08
CA PHE A 406 -16.87 0.07 -6.00
C PHE A 406 -16.63 -0.31 -4.53
N GLY A 407 -16.76 -1.59 -4.22
CA GLY A 407 -16.69 -2.11 -2.86
C GLY A 407 -16.61 -3.62 -2.84
N TRP A 408 -16.68 -4.22 -1.65
CA TRP A 408 -16.57 -5.68 -1.50
C TRP A 408 -17.77 -6.44 -2.08
N GLU A 409 -18.92 -5.78 -2.28
CA GLU A 409 -20.14 -6.33 -2.92
C GLU A 409 -20.22 -6.11 -4.44
N SER A 410 -19.38 -5.25 -5.04
CA SER A 410 -19.32 -5.10 -6.51
C SER A 410 -17.96 -4.59 -7.00
N LYS A 411 -17.45 -5.30 -8.01
CA LYS A 411 -16.12 -5.15 -8.61
C LYS A 411 -16.17 -4.56 -10.01
N LEU A 412 -17.35 -4.42 -10.60
CA LEU A 412 -17.56 -4.01 -12.00
C LEU A 412 -16.69 -2.82 -12.41
N LEU A 413 -16.73 -1.72 -11.66
CA LEU A 413 -15.92 -0.52 -11.94
C LEU A 413 -14.41 -0.76 -11.81
N GLY A 414 -13.98 -1.61 -10.87
CA GLY A 414 -12.58 -2.00 -10.72
C GLY A 414 -12.08 -2.81 -11.91
N ALA A 415 -12.87 -3.79 -12.36
CA ALA A 415 -12.58 -4.60 -13.55
C ALA A 415 -12.60 -3.75 -14.84
N GLN A 416 -13.59 -2.86 -14.99
CA GLN A 416 -13.63 -1.88 -16.08
C GLN A 416 -12.38 -0.97 -16.08
N LEU A 417 -11.92 -0.50 -14.92
CA LEU A 417 -10.71 0.32 -14.81
C LEU A 417 -9.42 -0.48 -15.12
N LEU A 418 -9.35 -1.77 -14.74
CA LEU A 418 -8.24 -2.66 -15.09
C LEU A 418 -8.16 -2.98 -16.58
N LEU A 419 -9.29 -3.14 -17.26
CA LEU A 419 -9.34 -3.37 -18.71
C LEU A 419 -9.16 -2.05 -19.49
N THR A 420 -9.58 -0.93 -18.92
CA THR A 420 -9.26 0.42 -19.38
C THR A 420 -7.75 0.68 -19.34
N ARG A 421 -7.06 0.30 -18.26
CA ARG A 421 -5.59 0.36 -18.13
C ARG A 421 -4.89 -0.33 -19.29
N LEU A 422 -5.33 -1.56 -19.61
CA LEU A 422 -4.76 -2.40 -20.67
C LEU A 422 -4.77 -1.65 -22.00
N ARG A 423 -5.94 -1.13 -22.37
CA ARG A 423 -6.15 -0.36 -23.60
C ARG A 423 -5.35 0.95 -23.65
N ILE A 424 -5.35 1.71 -22.56
CA ILE A 424 -4.69 3.02 -22.50
C ILE A 424 -3.16 2.89 -22.58
N LEU A 425 -2.57 1.85 -21.98
CA LEU A 425 -1.11 1.72 -21.85
C LEU A 425 -0.45 0.76 -22.85
N LEU A 426 -1.19 -0.15 -23.50
CA LEU A 426 -0.68 -0.97 -24.61
C LEU A 426 -1.01 -0.39 -26.01
N GLY A 427 -1.94 0.57 -26.09
CA GLY A 427 -2.24 1.31 -27.31
C GLY A 427 -3.25 0.62 -28.25
N PRO A 428 -3.57 1.27 -29.38
CA PRO A 428 -4.57 0.77 -30.33
C PRO A 428 -4.06 -0.44 -31.12
N GLY A 429 -4.98 -1.36 -31.43
CA GLY A 429 -4.67 -2.60 -32.16
C GLY A 429 -4.60 -3.85 -31.28
N TYR A 430 -4.83 -3.72 -29.96
CA TYR A 430 -4.94 -4.87 -29.06
C TYR A 430 -6.14 -5.76 -29.41
N PRO A 431 -6.06 -7.09 -29.17
CA PRO A 431 -7.23 -7.96 -29.21
C PRO A 431 -8.40 -7.40 -28.39
N TYR A 432 -9.61 -7.60 -28.90
CA TYR A 432 -10.87 -7.20 -28.25
C TYR A 432 -11.04 -5.69 -27.98
N GLU A 433 -10.29 -4.82 -28.68
CA GLU A 433 -10.40 -3.33 -28.65
C GLU A 433 -11.85 -2.81 -28.66
N GLY A 434 -12.78 -3.48 -29.35
CA GLY A 434 -14.19 -3.11 -29.34
C GLY A 434 -14.83 -3.08 -27.94
N MET A 435 -14.56 -4.08 -27.09
CA MET A 435 -15.07 -4.15 -25.72
C MET A 435 -14.19 -3.38 -24.74
N LEU A 436 -12.86 -3.41 -24.92
CA LEU A 436 -11.93 -2.62 -24.11
C LEU A 436 -12.21 -1.11 -24.23
N ARG A 437 -12.60 -0.64 -25.42
CA ARG A 437 -13.05 0.75 -25.65
C ARG A 437 -14.33 1.06 -24.91
N GLU A 438 -15.26 0.12 -24.83
CA GLU A 438 -16.53 0.33 -24.12
C GLU A 438 -16.34 0.36 -22.61
N PHE A 439 -15.50 -0.53 -22.04
CA PHE A 439 -15.11 -0.42 -20.63
C PHE A 439 -14.40 0.91 -20.32
N HIS A 440 -13.62 1.46 -21.25
CA HIS A 440 -13.04 2.81 -21.11
C HIS A 440 -14.11 3.91 -21.19
N ASN A 441 -15.08 3.82 -22.10
CA ASN A 441 -16.21 4.76 -22.18
C ASN A 441 -16.98 4.80 -20.85
N GLN A 442 -17.36 3.63 -20.34
CA GLN A 442 -18.12 3.49 -19.08
C GLN A 442 -17.30 3.97 -17.87
N THR A 443 -16.01 3.63 -17.79
CA THR A 443 -15.09 4.16 -16.77
C THR A 443 -15.07 5.70 -16.82
N GLY A 444 -14.95 6.29 -18.01
CA GLY A 444 -14.99 7.74 -18.21
C GLY A 444 -16.31 8.37 -17.72
N VAL A 445 -17.45 7.75 -18.03
CA VAL A 445 -18.79 8.20 -17.57
C VAL A 445 -18.91 8.14 -16.05
N VAL A 446 -18.41 7.08 -15.39
CA VAL A 446 -18.40 7.01 -13.92
C VAL A 446 -17.48 8.07 -13.31
N MET A 447 -16.31 8.30 -13.90
CA MET A 447 -15.40 9.35 -13.44
C MET A 447 -15.99 10.77 -13.61
N CYS A 448 -16.80 10.99 -14.64
CA CYS A 448 -17.64 12.19 -14.76
C CYS A 448 -18.68 12.26 -13.63
N SER A 449 -19.35 11.14 -13.32
CA SER A 449 -20.40 11.07 -12.30
C SER A 449 -19.95 11.45 -10.88
N TYR A 450 -18.65 11.31 -10.59
CA TYR A 450 -18.03 11.75 -9.34
C TYR A 450 -17.86 13.28 -9.24
N LEU A 451 -17.83 14.02 -10.35
CA LEU A 451 -17.57 15.47 -10.38
C LEU A 451 -18.81 16.28 -9.92
N PRO A 452 -18.63 17.45 -9.27
CA PRO A 452 -19.72 18.19 -8.61
C PRO A 452 -20.82 18.74 -9.54
N ASN A 453 -20.56 18.80 -10.85
CA ASN A 453 -21.52 19.27 -11.85
C ASN A 453 -22.56 18.18 -12.22
N PHE A 454 -22.33 16.92 -11.85
CA PHE A 454 -23.17 15.78 -12.19
C PHE A 454 -24.08 15.38 -11.03
N ARG A 455 -25.27 14.84 -11.34
CA ARG A 455 -26.35 14.61 -10.35
C ARG A 455 -26.57 13.15 -9.95
N LYS A 456 -25.79 12.20 -10.51
CA LYS A 456 -25.83 10.76 -10.17
C LYS A 456 -25.51 10.57 -8.68
N PHE A 457 -24.30 10.93 -8.28
CA PHE A 457 -23.88 10.94 -6.89
C PHE A 457 -24.00 12.35 -6.30
N ARG A 458 -24.88 12.49 -5.31
CA ARG A 458 -25.07 13.77 -4.61
C ARG A 458 -23.90 14.04 -3.66
N ARG A 459 -23.94 15.17 -2.96
CA ARG A 459 -22.99 15.50 -1.89
C ARG A 459 -23.69 15.83 -0.59
N SER A 460 -22.97 15.71 0.53
CA SER A 460 -23.33 16.32 1.81
C SER A 460 -23.13 17.84 1.78
N LYS A 461 -23.39 18.57 2.87
CA LYS A 461 -23.08 20.00 2.97
C LYS A 461 -21.58 20.25 3.13
N GLY A 462 -20.86 19.33 3.77
CA GLY A 462 -19.40 19.34 3.89
C GLY A 462 -18.64 18.89 2.65
N GLY A 463 -19.32 18.42 1.59
CA GLY A 463 -18.71 18.05 0.31
C GLY A 463 -18.34 16.57 0.16
N LEU A 464 -18.73 15.71 1.10
CA LEU A 464 -18.62 14.26 0.99
C LEU A 464 -19.48 13.75 -0.17
N ILE A 465 -18.92 12.91 -1.04
CA ILE A 465 -19.67 12.23 -2.10
C ILE A 465 -20.64 11.22 -1.48
N ARG A 466 -21.86 11.18 -2.02
CA ARG A 466 -22.90 10.27 -1.56
C ARG A 466 -23.14 9.17 -2.59
N LEU A 467 -22.44 8.07 -2.37
CA LEU A 467 -22.47 6.87 -3.20
C LEU A 467 -23.69 6.00 -2.85
N SER A 468 -24.01 5.84 -1.56
CA SER A 468 -25.23 5.16 -1.12
C SER A 468 -26.46 6.07 -1.15
N GLN A 469 -27.58 5.53 -1.61
CA GLN A 469 -28.90 6.19 -1.51
C GLN A 469 -29.43 6.27 -0.05
N GLY A 470 -28.82 5.51 0.88
CA GLY A 470 -29.26 5.38 2.27
C GLY A 470 -29.12 6.63 3.14
N HIS A 471 -29.49 6.49 4.42
CA HIS A 471 -29.26 7.54 5.42
C HIS A 471 -27.78 7.65 5.81
N LEU A 472 -27.13 6.50 6.01
CA LEU A 472 -25.70 6.36 6.23
C LEU A 472 -24.96 6.48 4.89
N GLN A 473 -23.68 6.82 4.96
CA GLN A 473 -22.76 7.02 3.84
C GLN A 473 -21.42 6.36 4.22
N PRO A 474 -21.14 5.12 3.76
CA PRO A 474 -19.96 4.38 4.17
C PRO A 474 -18.67 5.07 3.71
N LEU A 475 -17.72 5.26 4.63
CA LEU A 475 -16.45 5.91 4.33
C LEU A 475 -15.50 5.01 3.53
N GLN A 476 -15.73 3.68 3.56
CA GLN A 476 -15.05 2.72 2.67
C GLN A 476 -15.30 3.06 1.19
N ASP A 477 -16.55 3.35 0.80
CA ASP A 477 -16.95 3.57 -0.59
C ASP A 477 -16.36 4.91 -1.08
N VAL A 478 -16.31 5.90 -0.19
CA VAL A 478 -15.71 7.21 -0.41
C VAL A 478 -14.20 7.09 -0.64
N ALA A 479 -13.50 6.29 0.18
CA ALA A 479 -12.07 6.03 0.00
C ALA A 479 -11.80 5.25 -1.29
N ASN A 480 -12.63 4.26 -1.62
CA ASN A 480 -12.58 3.51 -2.87
C ASN A 480 -12.76 4.43 -4.10
N ALA A 481 -13.77 5.30 -4.10
CA ALA A 481 -13.98 6.27 -5.17
C ALA A 481 -12.82 7.27 -5.29
N ALA A 482 -12.23 7.69 -4.16
CA ALA A 482 -11.04 8.55 -4.15
C ALA A 482 -9.80 7.84 -4.75
N PHE A 483 -9.60 6.57 -4.42
CA PHE A 483 -8.53 5.74 -5.01
C PHE A 483 -8.70 5.59 -6.52
N LEU A 484 -9.88 5.15 -7.00
CA LEU A 484 -10.12 4.92 -8.42
C LEU A 484 -10.03 6.21 -9.24
N ALA A 485 -10.49 7.34 -8.71
CA ALA A 485 -10.35 8.65 -9.37
C ALA A 485 -8.89 9.11 -9.48
N ALA A 486 -8.09 8.89 -8.44
CA ALA A 486 -6.65 9.15 -8.49
C ALA A 486 -5.95 8.23 -9.51
N LEU A 487 -6.31 6.94 -9.53
CA LEU A 487 -5.70 5.94 -10.40
C LEU A 487 -6.06 6.11 -11.89
N TYR A 488 -7.30 6.43 -12.23
CA TYR A 488 -7.67 6.78 -13.61
C TYR A 488 -6.97 8.06 -14.07
N SER A 489 -6.80 9.04 -13.18
CA SER A 489 -5.97 10.22 -13.46
C SER A 489 -4.50 9.86 -13.72
N ASP A 490 -3.92 8.91 -12.97
CA ASP A 490 -2.56 8.41 -13.20
C ASP A 490 -2.44 7.64 -14.53
N TYR A 491 -3.46 6.90 -14.96
CA TYR A 491 -3.46 6.22 -16.26
C TYR A 491 -3.47 7.20 -17.43
N LEU A 492 -4.31 8.24 -17.36
CA LEU A 492 -4.33 9.30 -18.37
C LEU A 492 -3.02 10.10 -18.38
N GLU A 493 -2.44 10.41 -17.21
CA GLU A 493 -1.10 11.02 -17.10
C GLU A 493 -0.03 10.11 -17.72
N ALA A 494 -0.08 8.80 -17.44
CA ALA A 494 0.85 7.81 -17.95
C ALA A 494 0.77 7.63 -19.49
N SER A 495 -0.39 7.86 -20.11
CA SER A 495 -0.55 7.87 -21.58
C SER A 495 -0.36 9.25 -22.22
N SER A 496 0.04 10.27 -21.46
CA SER A 496 0.12 11.67 -21.93
C SER A 496 -1.22 12.27 -22.39
N THR A 497 -2.34 11.74 -21.91
CA THR A 497 -3.70 12.24 -22.19
C THR A 497 -4.03 13.37 -21.20
N PRO A 498 -4.26 14.62 -21.63
CA PRO A 498 -4.38 15.77 -20.72
C PRO A 498 -5.70 15.83 -19.92
N GLY A 499 -6.65 14.95 -20.22
CA GLY A 499 -8.01 14.97 -19.69
C GLY A 499 -8.97 14.15 -20.55
N TRP A 500 -10.25 14.19 -20.23
CA TRP A 500 -11.30 13.46 -20.95
C TRP A 500 -12.59 14.30 -21.05
N TYR A 501 -13.52 13.86 -21.89
CA TYR A 501 -14.78 14.56 -22.12
C TYR A 501 -15.93 13.95 -21.32
N CYS A 502 -16.68 14.81 -20.64
CA CYS A 502 -17.93 14.49 -19.96
C CYS A 502 -19.08 15.16 -20.72
N GLY A 503 -19.57 14.47 -21.76
CA GLY A 503 -20.45 15.08 -22.75
C GLY A 503 -19.72 16.23 -23.47
N PRO A 504 -20.32 17.44 -23.60
CA PRO A 504 -19.69 18.56 -24.30
C PRO A 504 -18.58 19.27 -23.51
N SER A 505 -18.31 18.87 -22.26
CA SER A 505 -17.34 19.55 -21.37
C SER A 505 -16.06 18.73 -21.20
N PHE A 506 -14.91 19.35 -21.48
CA PHE A 506 -13.59 18.78 -21.20
C PHE A 506 -13.21 18.97 -19.73
N TYR A 507 -12.66 17.93 -19.10
CA TYR A 507 -12.13 17.96 -17.73
C TYR A 507 -10.68 17.49 -17.70
N THR A 508 -9.86 18.17 -16.91
CA THR A 508 -8.42 17.91 -16.77
C THR A 508 -8.15 16.86 -15.69
N LEU A 509 -6.96 16.25 -15.73
CA LEU A 509 -6.47 15.33 -14.69
C LEU A 509 -6.58 15.91 -13.27
N LYS A 510 -6.31 17.22 -13.14
CA LYS A 510 -6.43 17.95 -11.88
C LYS A 510 -7.84 17.87 -11.27
N ASN A 511 -8.89 17.77 -12.07
CA ASN A 511 -10.26 17.69 -11.56
C ASN A 511 -10.53 16.38 -10.78
N LEU A 512 -9.92 15.25 -11.19
CA LEU A 512 -10.00 13.98 -10.45
C LEU A 512 -9.07 13.95 -9.25
N ARG A 513 -7.86 14.51 -9.38
CA ARG A 513 -6.94 14.67 -8.24
C ARG A 513 -7.52 15.57 -7.15
N ASP A 514 -8.12 16.70 -7.52
CA ASP A 514 -8.83 17.60 -6.60
C ASP A 514 -10.04 16.90 -5.95
N PHE A 515 -10.80 16.11 -6.70
CA PHE A 515 -11.90 15.30 -6.16
C PHE A 515 -11.38 14.28 -5.14
N SER A 516 -10.46 13.40 -5.54
CA SER A 516 -9.85 12.39 -4.66
C SER A 516 -9.27 13.03 -3.39
N LYS A 517 -8.49 14.10 -3.55
CA LYS A 517 -7.95 14.89 -2.44
C LYS A 517 -9.06 15.44 -1.54
N SER A 518 -10.16 15.97 -2.07
CA SER A 518 -11.25 16.51 -1.26
C SER A 518 -11.93 15.47 -0.38
N GLN A 519 -12.06 14.23 -0.87
CA GLN A 519 -12.68 13.14 -0.11
C GLN A 519 -11.74 12.62 0.98
N MET A 520 -10.44 12.49 0.69
CA MET A 520 -9.44 12.12 1.69
C MET A 520 -9.19 13.24 2.72
N ASP A 521 -9.21 14.52 2.31
CA ASP A 521 -9.21 15.66 3.21
C ASP A 521 -10.41 15.60 4.18
N TYR A 522 -11.62 15.29 3.69
CA TYR A 522 -12.82 15.14 4.52
C TYR A 522 -12.67 13.99 5.53
N ILE A 523 -12.21 12.81 5.08
CA ILE A 523 -11.95 11.64 5.94
C ILE A 523 -10.93 11.98 7.04
N LEU A 524 -9.85 12.68 6.71
CA LEU A 524 -8.76 13.02 7.63
C LEU A 524 -9.07 14.21 8.57
N GLY A 525 -10.22 14.84 8.45
CA GLY A 525 -10.72 15.82 9.42
C GLY A 525 -11.28 17.13 8.85
N ARG A 526 -11.11 17.40 7.55
CA ARG A 526 -11.58 18.63 6.88
C ARG A 526 -13.08 18.55 6.53
N ASN A 527 -13.88 18.31 7.55
CA ASN A 527 -15.33 18.13 7.49
C ASN A 527 -16.04 19.09 8.47
N PRO A 528 -17.37 19.26 8.41
CA PRO A 528 -18.10 20.18 9.28
C PRO A 528 -18.00 19.91 10.79
N ARG A 529 -17.46 18.76 11.21
CA ARG A 529 -17.25 18.41 12.63
C ARG A 529 -15.84 18.69 13.12
N ASN A 530 -14.89 19.03 12.24
CA ASN A 530 -13.44 19.12 12.49
C ASN A 530 -12.91 17.89 13.28
N LEU A 531 -13.21 16.70 12.77
CA LEU A 531 -13.00 15.40 13.41
C LEU A 531 -12.43 14.43 12.37
N SER A 532 -11.21 13.92 12.56
CA SER A 532 -10.69 12.84 11.72
C SER A 532 -11.54 11.59 11.91
N TYR A 533 -11.96 10.95 10.83
CA TYR A 533 -12.62 9.63 10.88
C TYR A 533 -11.62 8.47 10.91
N VAL A 534 -10.31 8.78 10.95
CA VAL A 534 -9.24 7.81 11.18
C VAL A 534 -8.78 7.89 12.63
N VAL A 535 -8.91 6.77 13.34
CA VAL A 535 -8.64 6.63 14.78
C VAL A 535 -7.16 6.88 15.08
N GLY A 536 -6.88 7.71 16.08
CA GLY A 536 -5.51 8.07 16.45
C GLY A 536 -4.80 9.04 15.49
N PHE A 537 -5.51 9.64 14.53
CA PHE A 537 -4.96 10.66 13.62
C PHE A 537 -5.61 12.03 13.81
N GLY A 538 -4.82 13.09 13.71
CA GLY A 538 -5.26 14.47 13.95
C GLY A 538 -5.53 14.80 15.42
N GLU A 539 -5.91 16.05 15.69
CA GLU A 539 -6.17 16.55 17.06
C GLU A 539 -7.43 15.95 17.71
N ARG A 540 -8.37 15.44 16.89
CA ARG A 540 -9.66 14.90 17.30
C ARG A 540 -10.05 13.73 16.41
N TYR A 541 -10.32 12.57 17.01
CA TYR A 541 -10.71 11.32 16.34
C TYR A 541 -11.68 10.51 17.22
N PRO A 542 -12.46 9.56 16.67
CA PRO A 542 -13.34 8.67 17.42
C PRO A 542 -12.64 7.89 18.53
N SER A 543 -13.22 7.95 19.72
CA SER A 543 -12.72 7.32 20.95
C SER A 543 -13.51 6.06 21.34
N GLN A 544 -14.76 5.94 20.88
CA GLN A 544 -15.70 4.87 21.24
C GLN A 544 -15.93 3.92 20.06
N VAL A 545 -14.84 3.47 19.45
CA VAL A 545 -14.81 2.55 18.29
C VAL A 545 -15.44 1.20 18.66
N HIS A 546 -16.38 0.70 17.84
CA HIS A 546 -17.03 -0.62 18.01
C HIS A 546 -16.04 -1.74 17.67
N HIS A 547 -15.16 -2.07 18.62
CA HIS A 547 -14.14 -3.10 18.44
C HIS A 547 -13.83 -3.78 19.77
N ARG A 548 -14.06 -5.11 19.84
CA ARG A 548 -13.94 -5.90 21.08
C ARG A 548 -12.54 -5.81 21.68
N GLY A 549 -11.50 -5.98 20.85
CA GLY A 549 -10.10 -5.88 21.29
C GLY A 549 -9.65 -4.48 21.71
N ALA A 550 -10.34 -3.41 21.30
CA ALA A 550 -10.00 -2.03 21.67
C ALA A 550 -10.72 -1.59 22.97
N SER A 551 -11.96 -2.04 23.15
CA SER A 551 -12.82 -1.68 24.28
C SER A 551 -12.46 -2.39 25.60
N ILE A 552 -11.77 -3.53 25.56
CA ILE A 552 -11.41 -4.33 26.74
C ILE A 552 -9.91 -4.18 27.04
N PRO A 553 -9.48 -3.84 28.28
CA PRO A 553 -8.07 -3.65 28.60
C PRO A 553 -7.17 -4.87 28.32
N ALA A 554 -5.96 -4.62 27.80
CA ALA A 554 -4.95 -5.60 27.33
C ALA A 554 -4.69 -6.86 28.18
N HIS A 555 -4.94 -6.82 29.49
CA HIS A 555 -4.66 -7.93 30.42
C HIS A 555 -5.89 -8.33 31.25
N LYS A 556 -7.08 -7.93 30.83
CA LYS A 556 -8.33 -8.20 31.54
C LYS A 556 -9.17 -9.22 30.81
N LYS A 557 -9.09 -10.47 31.26
CA LYS A 557 -10.05 -11.52 30.85
C LYS A 557 -11.46 -11.15 31.34
N GLU A 558 -12.42 -11.34 30.46
CA GLU A 558 -13.85 -11.23 30.75
C GLU A 558 -14.54 -12.56 30.41
N SER A 559 -15.76 -12.75 30.90
CA SER A 559 -16.65 -13.81 30.38
C SER A 559 -17.49 -13.29 29.21
N CYS A 560 -18.01 -14.21 28.40
CA CYS A 560 -18.83 -13.93 27.22
C CYS A 560 -19.87 -12.81 27.42
N LYS A 561 -20.63 -12.87 28.52
CA LYS A 561 -21.60 -11.83 28.91
C LYS A 561 -21.00 -10.73 29.79
N GLY A 562 -19.98 -11.04 30.60
CA GLY A 562 -19.33 -10.05 31.46
C GLY A 562 -18.69 -8.89 30.69
N GLY A 563 -18.16 -9.16 29.50
CA GLY A 563 -17.51 -8.15 28.67
C GLY A 563 -18.44 -7.12 28.03
N TRP A 564 -19.77 -7.35 28.00
CA TRP A 564 -20.73 -6.36 27.48
C TRP A 564 -20.68 -5.03 28.25
N ARG A 565 -20.21 -5.04 29.51
CA ARG A 565 -19.93 -3.80 30.28
C ARG A 565 -18.93 -2.86 29.61
N TRP A 566 -18.07 -3.36 28.72
CA TRP A 566 -17.14 -2.56 27.91
C TRP A 566 -17.79 -2.08 26.61
N LYS A 567 -18.67 -2.90 25.99
CA LYS A 567 -19.50 -2.47 24.86
C LYS A 567 -20.33 -1.25 25.25
N ASP A 568 -21.05 -1.36 26.36
CA ASP A 568 -22.07 -0.41 26.80
C ASP A 568 -21.53 0.69 27.74
N SER A 569 -20.20 0.78 27.93
CA SER A 569 -19.56 1.86 28.67
C SER A 569 -19.56 3.17 27.86
N ASN A 570 -19.75 4.31 28.53
CA ASN A 570 -19.59 5.64 27.95
C ASN A 570 -18.14 6.18 28.04
N MET A 571 -17.18 5.40 28.55
CA MET A 571 -15.77 5.75 28.56
C MET A 571 -15.11 5.48 27.21
N ASP A 572 -13.98 6.11 26.95
CA ASP A 572 -13.13 5.87 25.78
C ASP A 572 -12.59 4.44 25.74
N ASN A 573 -12.20 3.94 24.56
CA ASN A 573 -11.52 2.65 24.43
C ASN A 573 -10.14 2.67 25.13
N PRO A 574 -9.86 1.74 26.07
CA PRO A 574 -8.58 1.67 26.79
C PRO A 574 -7.39 1.34 25.88
N ASN A 575 -7.62 0.70 24.72
CA ASN A 575 -6.59 0.48 23.72
C ASN A 575 -6.97 1.24 22.42
N ILE A 576 -6.07 2.10 21.93
CA ILE A 576 -6.28 2.83 20.66
C ILE A 576 -5.98 1.88 19.49
N ILE A 577 -6.94 1.72 18.58
CA ILE A 577 -6.79 0.97 17.32
C ILE A 577 -6.29 1.93 16.23
N GLN A 578 -4.97 2.15 16.22
CA GLN A 578 -4.32 3.18 15.42
C GLN A 578 -4.58 3.00 13.91
N GLY A 579 -4.96 4.09 13.23
CA GLY A 579 -5.15 4.10 11.78
C GLY A 579 -6.45 3.46 11.27
N ALA A 580 -7.33 2.98 12.15
CA ALA A 580 -8.62 2.41 11.75
C ALA A 580 -9.58 3.47 11.17
N LEU A 581 -10.21 3.17 10.04
CA LEU A 581 -11.31 3.96 9.47
C LEU A 581 -12.64 3.50 10.05
N VAL A 582 -13.43 4.40 10.62
CA VAL A 582 -14.78 4.09 11.13
C VAL A 582 -15.82 4.00 10.00
N ALA A 583 -16.85 3.17 10.17
CA ALA A 583 -17.79 2.75 9.12
C ALA A 583 -18.36 3.87 8.24
N ALA A 584 -19.05 4.86 8.82
CA ALA A 584 -19.89 5.79 8.06
C ALA A 584 -20.13 7.14 8.76
N THR A 585 -20.54 8.13 7.98
CA THR A 585 -21.29 9.30 8.47
C THR A 585 -22.75 9.21 8.03
N ASP A 586 -23.60 10.11 8.50
CA ASP A 586 -24.90 10.33 7.85
C ASP A 586 -24.79 11.26 6.62
N LYS A 587 -25.86 11.28 5.81
CA LYS A 587 -26.03 12.11 4.61
C LYS A 587 -26.06 13.64 4.83
N TYR A 588 -25.97 14.10 6.07
CA TYR A 588 -25.99 15.50 6.51
C TYR A 588 -24.73 15.88 7.30
N ASP A 589 -23.62 15.14 7.13
CA ASP A 589 -22.33 15.35 7.81
C ASP A 589 -22.34 15.03 9.32
N GLY A 590 -23.37 14.33 9.81
CA GLY A 590 -23.47 13.86 11.19
C GLY A 590 -22.68 12.58 11.47
N PHE A 591 -22.21 12.43 12.71
CA PHE A 591 -21.47 11.26 13.17
C PHE A 591 -21.71 11.04 14.68
N GLN A 592 -21.86 9.78 15.08
CA GLN A 592 -22.07 9.37 16.46
C GLN A 592 -20.84 8.60 16.97
N ASP A 593 -20.01 9.21 17.81
CA ASP A 593 -18.89 8.51 18.49
C ASP A 593 -19.43 7.75 19.70
N VAL A 594 -20.13 6.65 19.44
CA VAL A 594 -20.76 5.79 20.45
C VAL A 594 -20.52 4.33 20.09
N ARG A 595 -19.98 3.54 21.03
CA ARG A 595 -19.58 2.14 20.77
C ARG A 595 -20.75 1.20 20.47
N THR A 596 -21.97 1.54 20.90
CA THR A 596 -23.16 0.75 20.55
C THR A 596 -23.70 1.06 19.14
N SER A 597 -23.26 2.17 18.53
CA SER A 597 -23.63 2.58 17.17
C SER A 597 -22.63 2.07 16.12
N SER A 598 -22.48 0.74 16.00
CA SER A 598 -21.55 0.07 15.05
C SER A 598 -21.62 0.64 13.62
N ASN A 599 -22.84 0.89 13.14
CA ASN A 599 -23.15 1.57 11.88
C ASN A 599 -22.38 2.89 11.62
N TYR A 600 -21.85 3.54 12.66
CA TYR A 600 -20.94 4.68 12.57
C TYR A 600 -19.51 4.30 13.01
N THR A 601 -19.35 3.54 14.11
CA THR A 601 -18.09 3.40 14.85
C THR A 601 -17.34 2.08 14.64
N GLU A 602 -17.86 1.13 13.85
CA GLU A 602 -17.17 -0.13 13.55
C GLU A 602 -16.12 0.07 12.46
N PRO A 603 -14.85 -0.35 12.67
CA PRO A 603 -13.84 -0.33 11.63
C PRO A 603 -13.80 -1.68 10.90
N THR A 604 -13.65 -1.67 9.58
CA THR A 604 -13.61 -2.89 8.76
C THR A 604 -12.31 -2.98 7.97
N LEU A 605 -11.86 -4.21 7.71
CA LEU A 605 -10.65 -4.45 6.92
C LEU A 605 -10.76 -3.87 5.50
N VAL A 606 -11.95 -3.90 4.92
CA VAL A 606 -12.26 -3.34 3.59
C VAL A 606 -12.22 -1.80 3.56
N GLY A 607 -12.68 -1.12 4.61
CA GLY A 607 -12.55 0.33 4.74
C GLY A 607 -11.09 0.77 4.88
N ASN A 608 -10.30 0.02 5.66
CA ASN A 608 -8.88 0.27 5.79
C ASN A 608 -8.08 -0.04 4.51
N ALA A 609 -8.48 -1.03 3.70
CA ALA A 609 -7.88 -1.29 2.39
C ALA A 609 -8.09 -0.10 1.43
N GLY A 610 -9.32 0.43 1.33
CA GLY A 610 -9.62 1.61 0.52
C GLY A 610 -8.89 2.86 0.99
N LEU A 611 -8.82 3.09 2.31
CA LEU A 611 -8.05 4.18 2.92
C LEU A 611 -6.57 4.13 2.51
N VAL A 612 -5.91 2.98 2.68
CA VAL A 612 -4.49 2.79 2.36
C VAL A 612 -4.23 2.98 0.86
N ALA A 613 -5.08 2.41 0.01
CA ALA A 613 -4.98 2.54 -1.44
C ALA A 613 -5.10 4.00 -1.91
N ALA A 614 -6.08 4.75 -1.39
CA ALA A 614 -6.26 6.17 -1.71
C ALA A 614 -5.12 7.05 -1.19
N LEU A 615 -4.60 6.78 0.02
CA LEU A 615 -3.48 7.50 0.61
C LEU A 615 -2.19 7.35 -0.20
N VAL A 616 -1.86 6.13 -0.67
CA VAL A 616 -0.66 5.94 -1.51
C VAL A 616 -0.84 6.55 -2.91
N ALA A 617 -2.04 6.49 -3.48
CA ALA A 617 -2.34 7.13 -4.78
C ALA A 617 -2.16 8.66 -4.74
N LEU A 618 -2.52 9.31 -3.63
CA LEU A 618 -2.29 10.75 -3.38
C LEU A 618 -0.91 11.09 -2.80
N GLY A 619 -0.21 10.12 -2.22
CA GLY A 619 1.13 10.27 -1.63
C GLY A 619 2.20 10.68 -2.64
N GLY A 620 3.24 11.36 -2.15
CA GLY A 620 4.34 11.87 -2.98
C GLY A 620 5.61 11.01 -2.92
N GLY A 621 6.38 11.04 -4.01
CA GLY A 621 7.65 10.31 -4.15
C GLY A 621 7.45 8.96 -4.85
N GLY A 622 7.67 8.94 -6.17
CA GLY A 622 7.40 7.81 -7.05
C GLY A 622 6.22 8.05 -8.00
N THR A 623 6.31 7.50 -9.20
CA THR A 623 5.25 7.51 -10.23
C THR A 623 4.52 6.17 -10.27
N LEU A 624 3.39 6.13 -10.97
CA LEU A 624 2.73 4.89 -11.39
C LEU A 624 3.73 3.93 -12.07
N ASP A 625 3.71 2.65 -11.70
CA ASP A 625 4.45 1.61 -12.43
C ASP A 625 3.63 1.13 -13.64
N LYS A 626 3.95 1.68 -14.82
CA LYS A 626 3.29 1.30 -16.08
C LYS A 626 3.45 -0.18 -16.43
N ASN A 627 4.59 -0.78 -16.08
CA ASN A 627 5.09 -2.05 -16.60
C ASN A 627 4.97 -3.21 -15.60
N GLY A 628 4.93 -2.93 -14.30
CA GLY A 628 5.01 -3.91 -13.23
C GLY A 628 3.92 -4.99 -13.25
N ILE A 629 2.70 -4.61 -13.66
CA ILE A 629 1.56 -5.52 -13.83
C ILE A 629 1.62 -6.34 -15.13
N LEU A 630 2.38 -5.87 -16.13
CA LEU A 630 2.47 -6.46 -17.46
C LEU A 630 3.58 -7.51 -17.57
N SER A 631 4.28 -7.86 -16.48
CA SER A 631 5.46 -8.74 -16.54
C SER A 631 5.20 -10.18 -16.99
N ALA A 632 3.93 -10.64 -16.99
CA ALA A 632 3.52 -11.91 -17.60
C ALA A 632 2.82 -11.72 -18.96
N VAL A 633 2.33 -10.51 -19.26
CA VAL A 633 1.56 -10.22 -20.47
C VAL A 633 2.51 -10.08 -21.66
N GLN A 634 2.30 -10.90 -22.70
CA GLN A 634 3.13 -10.85 -23.90
C GLN A 634 2.88 -9.56 -24.70
N SER A 635 3.94 -8.98 -25.26
CA SER A 635 3.82 -7.88 -26.22
C SER A 635 3.22 -8.42 -27.52
N PHE A 636 1.98 -8.01 -27.84
CA PHE A 636 1.31 -8.29 -29.12
C PHE A 636 1.89 -7.51 -30.31
N SER A 637 2.96 -6.71 -30.12
CA SER A 637 3.79 -6.22 -31.23
C SER A 637 4.24 -7.42 -32.08
N PRO A 638 4.18 -7.35 -33.42
CA PRO A 638 4.67 -8.44 -34.26
C PRO A 638 6.14 -8.71 -33.92
N LEU A 639 6.47 -9.99 -33.68
CA LEU A 639 7.86 -10.43 -33.59
C LEU A 639 8.60 -9.89 -34.81
N SER A 640 9.74 -9.22 -34.58
CA SER A 640 10.57 -8.71 -35.67
C SER A 640 10.83 -9.85 -36.66
N PRO A 641 10.57 -9.64 -37.97
CA PRO A 641 10.72 -10.72 -38.94
C PRO A 641 12.13 -11.28 -38.85
N PRO A 642 12.31 -12.62 -38.97
CA PRO A 642 13.63 -13.22 -38.88
C PRO A 642 14.56 -12.53 -39.88
N PRO A 643 15.83 -12.27 -39.50
CA PRO A 643 16.77 -11.58 -40.38
C PRO A 643 16.81 -12.30 -41.74
N PRO A 644 16.81 -11.56 -42.86
CA PRO A 644 16.77 -12.17 -44.19
C PRO A 644 17.90 -13.18 -44.33
N ALA A 645 17.60 -14.31 -44.96
CA ALA A 645 18.56 -15.39 -45.13
C ALA A 645 19.89 -14.85 -45.71
N PRO A 646 21.06 -15.27 -45.19
CA PRO A 646 22.35 -14.76 -45.66
C PRO A 646 22.44 -14.87 -47.18
N TRP A 647 22.69 -13.75 -47.86
CA TRP A 647 22.73 -13.71 -49.30
C TRP A 647 23.94 -14.51 -49.81
N THR A 648 23.65 -15.70 -50.36
CA THR A 648 24.63 -16.53 -51.06
C THR A 648 24.80 -16.00 -52.49
N PRO A 649 26.02 -15.62 -52.90
CA PRO A 649 26.30 -15.13 -54.26
C PRO A 649 26.06 -16.17 -55.36
#